data_AF-A0A803L3R0-F1
#
_entry.id   AF-A0A803L3R0-F1
#
_cell.length_a   1.000
_cell.length_b   1.000
_cell.length_c   1.000
_cell.angle_alpha   90.00
_cell.angle_beta   90.00
_cell.angle_gamma   90.00
#
_symmetry.space_group_name_H-M   'P 1'
#
loop_
_entity.id
_entity.type
_entity.pdbx_description
1 polymer ?
#
loop_
_entity_poly.entity_id
_entity_poly.type
_entity_poly.pdbx_seq_one_letter_code
_entity_poly.pdbx_strand_id
1 'polypeptide(L)'
;MESLWYFHPGFKLFVDSAWSSLQGNLSDKLSAITPSILTWTKDNVPNFRKVIRQTLKRLEGTQEALENEPTSQFLHNLEYALCSDLSRAYKEEQAFWAIRSRITWLNEGDRNTSFFHNSVLIKRRRNKIQNLRNNVGEDIPEHQLSNHISSFFSSLFSSQGCIIPNLQSPTPHISIAMPPSIGEIHLAIFSMGKFKAPGPDGFHPFFFQRHWATIWPDLLAFCHQCFSTKSLPSGTNNTCISLIPKIQNPETIKQFKPISLCNTSYKIITKILVQRIRPHLNSIISPNQSSFLPGRGCDSNYLAAYEILHSMKKKSGQKSWFTIKIDLEKVYDRLEWDFIHFCLTRTGFDRDSIQLIMHCISNPSFHVKVNGVNSSDFPASRGIRQGDPLSPYIFIICMNYLSFLIESACQEGTWIPFRFRKHNTLVSHLMFADDLLLFGEASPGTLASMQSTLSNFWDVSGQCMNNAKSKFSISKMLDAVCSSSSQFRLQITPPNHRHHNHRCSLNFPRRRNLIASSLPPPSSNYISQAILSQKFPDGSPSSANDAANPFLLFLHIYVGIAEPLTSSVASKSDGSRLRVAYQGVNGAYSELAAETAYPNCEAVPCDQFDTAFEALERWLVDRAVLPIENSLGGSIHRNYDLLLRHRLHIVGEVKLPIRHCLLANPGVKIDELKRVLSHPQALAQCEHTLAKFGVTREAVDDTAGAAKFVAFNKLKDAGAVASAAAARIYGLNVLAEDIQDDSDNVTRFLMLAREPIIPGSDRPFKTSIVFSHTEGPGALFKALAVFALRHINLTKIESRPLRNSNNGSSKCFDYLFYLDFEASMADPNAQNALRHLGVFSSFLNAMTMIAIVAILTSLQRDMILFIS
;
A
#
# COMPACT_ATOMS: atom_id res chain seq x y z
N MET A 1 0.42 -30.26 9.65
CA MET A 1 1.85 -30.48 9.39
C MET A 1 2.60 -29.17 9.38
N GLU A 2 3.70 -29.05 10.12
CA GLU A 2 4.60 -27.89 10.02
C GLU A 2 5.40 -28.01 8.72
N SER A 3 5.64 -26.94 7.96
CA SER A 3 6.27 -26.94 6.63
C SER A 3 7.80 -27.11 6.62
N LEU A 4 8.38 -27.67 7.70
CA LEU A 4 9.83 -27.74 7.96
C LEU A 4 10.60 -28.72 7.04
N TRP A 5 9.96 -29.83 6.70
CA TRP A 5 10.46 -30.99 5.97
C TRP A 5 10.67 -30.71 4.47
N TYR A 6 9.97 -29.72 3.88
CA TYR A 6 10.10 -29.38 2.45
C TYR A 6 11.49 -28.96 2.00
N PHE A 7 12.33 -28.47 2.92
CA PHE A 7 13.66 -27.97 2.60
C PHE A 7 14.76 -29.02 2.79
N HIS A 8 14.44 -30.15 3.42
CA HIS A 8 15.43 -31.20 3.63
C HIS A 8 15.66 -31.99 2.32
N PRO A 9 16.92 -32.20 1.89
CA PRO A 9 17.21 -32.82 0.60
C PRO A 9 16.70 -34.27 0.49
N GLY A 10 16.80 -35.04 1.58
CA GLY A 10 16.33 -36.43 1.64
C GLY A 10 14.80 -36.58 1.69
N PHE A 11 14.07 -35.50 1.93
CA PHE A 11 12.61 -35.56 2.09
C PHE A 11 11.90 -35.97 0.79
N LYS A 12 12.42 -35.51 -0.36
CA LYS A 12 11.85 -35.87 -1.67
C LYS A 12 11.87 -37.39 -1.88
N LEU A 13 13.05 -37.98 -1.70
CA LEU A 13 13.29 -39.41 -1.89
C LEU A 13 12.45 -40.26 -0.93
N PHE A 14 12.35 -39.82 0.33
CA PHE A 14 11.53 -40.49 1.34
C PHE A 14 10.06 -40.59 0.91
N VAL A 15 9.44 -39.47 0.50
CA VAL A 15 8.03 -39.49 0.07
C VAL A 15 7.87 -40.28 -1.21
N ASP A 16 8.75 -40.09 -2.19
CA ASP A 16 8.62 -40.79 -3.47
C ASP A 16 8.67 -42.31 -3.26
N SER A 17 9.56 -42.81 -2.39
CA SER A 17 9.65 -44.22 -2.02
C SER A 17 8.46 -44.69 -1.17
N ALA A 18 8.11 -43.95 -0.12
CA ALA A 18 7.01 -44.30 0.77
C ALA A 18 5.68 -44.33 0.01
N TRP A 19 5.42 -43.34 -0.85
CA TRP A 19 4.19 -43.24 -1.63
C TRP A 19 3.99 -44.42 -2.58
N SER A 20 5.06 -44.87 -3.26
CA SER A 20 5.01 -46.04 -4.14
C SER A 20 4.71 -47.35 -3.41
N SER A 21 5.03 -47.44 -2.11
CA SER A 21 4.74 -48.63 -1.29
C SER A 21 3.30 -48.67 -0.75
N LEU A 22 2.59 -47.54 -0.75
CA LEU A 22 1.23 -47.46 -0.22
C LEU A 22 0.20 -48.00 -1.22
N GLN A 23 -0.82 -48.69 -0.69
CA GLN A 23 -1.98 -49.14 -1.45
C GLN A 23 -3.21 -48.28 -1.14
N GLY A 24 -4.21 -48.36 -2.01
CA GLY A 24 -5.47 -47.62 -1.88
C GLY A 24 -5.57 -46.40 -2.79
N ASN A 25 -6.68 -45.67 -2.66
CA ASN A 25 -6.94 -44.46 -3.44
C ASN A 25 -6.14 -43.26 -2.87
N LEU A 26 -6.24 -42.10 -3.52
CA LEU A 26 -5.53 -40.88 -3.10
C LEU A 26 -5.79 -40.53 -1.62
N SER A 27 -7.04 -40.64 -1.15
CA SER A 27 -7.40 -40.30 0.23
C SER A 27 -6.76 -41.26 1.23
N ASP A 28 -6.76 -42.56 0.92
CA ASP A 28 -6.15 -43.59 1.74
C ASP A 28 -4.63 -43.37 1.85
N LYS A 29 -3.97 -43.09 0.72
CA LYS A 29 -2.53 -42.81 0.67
C LYS A 29 -2.16 -41.54 1.43
N LEU A 30 -2.93 -40.45 1.29
CA LEU A 30 -2.70 -39.19 2.03
C LEU A 30 -2.83 -39.39 3.54
N SER A 31 -3.83 -40.18 3.98
CA SER A 31 -4.01 -40.53 5.38
C SER A 31 -2.86 -41.40 5.90
N ALA A 32 -2.47 -42.44 5.14
CA ALA A 32 -1.44 -43.40 5.51
C ALA A 32 -0.02 -42.79 5.54
N ILE A 33 0.30 -41.84 4.66
CA ILE A 33 1.62 -41.21 4.65
C ILE A 33 1.80 -40.17 5.77
N THR A 34 0.69 -39.64 6.30
CA THR A 34 0.71 -38.55 7.29
C THR A 34 1.48 -38.91 8.57
N PRO A 35 1.24 -40.06 9.24
CA PRO A 35 2.04 -40.50 10.38
C PRO A 35 3.51 -40.70 10.03
N SER A 36 3.81 -41.33 8.88
CA SER A 36 5.19 -41.60 8.44
C SER A 36 5.98 -40.31 8.24
N ILE A 37 5.34 -39.28 7.70
CA ILE A 37 5.89 -37.92 7.58
C ILE A 37 6.22 -37.31 8.94
N LEU A 38 5.31 -37.43 9.91
CA LEU A 38 5.49 -36.84 11.23
C LEU A 38 6.65 -37.51 11.98
N THR A 39 6.74 -38.84 11.92
CA THR A 39 7.87 -39.61 12.46
C THR A 39 9.17 -39.23 11.76
N TRP A 40 9.20 -39.25 10.43
CA TRP A 40 10.38 -38.86 9.67
C TRP A 40 10.84 -37.44 9.99
N THR A 41 9.90 -36.50 10.13
CA THR A 41 10.20 -35.11 10.51
C THR A 41 10.83 -35.04 11.90
N LYS A 42 10.31 -35.79 12.86
CA LYS A 42 10.87 -35.83 14.23
C LYS A 42 12.30 -36.37 14.25
N ASP A 43 12.59 -37.34 13.38
CA ASP A 43 13.87 -38.05 13.37
C ASP A 43 14.94 -37.33 12.51
N ASN A 44 14.53 -36.65 11.42
CA ASN A 44 15.45 -36.11 10.41
C ASN A 44 15.50 -34.58 10.36
N VAL A 45 14.52 -33.87 10.92
CA VAL A 45 14.55 -32.40 10.95
C VAL A 45 15.09 -31.94 12.30
N PRO A 46 16.32 -31.42 12.35
CA PRO A 46 16.90 -31.01 13.61
C PRO A 46 16.29 -29.69 14.10
N ASN A 47 16.30 -29.49 15.42
CA ASN A 47 15.93 -28.19 15.99
C ASN A 47 16.99 -27.15 15.57
N PHE A 48 16.67 -26.31 14.59
CA PHE A 48 17.62 -25.35 14.01
C PHE A 48 18.30 -24.46 15.06
N ARG A 49 17.57 -24.05 16.11
CA ARG A 49 18.16 -23.27 17.21
C ARG A 49 19.23 -24.04 17.97
N LYS A 50 19.03 -25.35 18.16
CA LYS A 50 20.01 -26.22 18.81
C LYS A 50 21.23 -26.43 17.90
N VAL A 51 21.01 -26.70 16.62
CA VAL A 51 22.08 -26.90 15.62
C VAL A 51 22.93 -25.65 15.45
N ILE A 52 22.30 -24.48 15.29
CA ILE A 52 23.02 -23.21 15.14
C ILE A 52 23.90 -22.95 16.37
N ARG A 53 23.36 -23.09 17.59
CA ARG A 53 24.15 -22.91 18.81
C ARG A 53 25.31 -23.90 18.92
N GLN A 54 25.08 -25.18 18.60
CA GLN A 54 26.12 -26.21 18.68
C GLN A 54 27.22 -25.99 17.62
N THR A 55 26.84 -25.57 16.42
CA THR A 55 27.78 -25.29 15.32
C THR A 55 28.60 -24.04 15.62
N LEU A 56 27.99 -22.98 16.16
CA LEU A 56 28.70 -21.79 16.62
C LEU A 56 29.74 -22.11 17.70
N LYS A 57 29.36 -22.90 18.73
CA LYS A 57 30.32 -23.34 19.77
C LYS A 57 31.49 -24.15 19.22
N ARG A 58 31.24 -25.01 18.24
CA ARG A 58 32.30 -25.80 17.58
C ARG A 58 33.19 -24.91 16.71
N LEU A 59 32.61 -23.90 16.04
CA LEU A 59 33.35 -22.95 15.22
C LEU A 59 34.26 -22.08 16.10
N GLU A 60 33.74 -21.55 17.21
CA GLU A 60 34.49 -20.79 18.22
C GLU A 60 35.68 -21.60 18.74
N GLY A 61 35.46 -22.84 19.20
CA GLY A 61 36.56 -23.71 19.65
C GLY A 61 37.53 -24.12 18.54
N THR A 62 37.12 -24.13 17.27
CA THR A 62 38.02 -24.40 16.13
C THR A 62 38.87 -23.17 15.81
N GLN A 63 38.30 -21.96 15.94
CA GLN A 63 39.00 -20.69 15.78
C GLN A 63 40.02 -20.45 16.90
N GLU A 64 39.65 -20.73 18.15
CA GLU A 64 40.58 -20.73 19.30
C GLU A 64 41.73 -21.75 19.09
N ALA A 65 41.46 -22.92 18.52
CA ALA A 65 42.50 -23.89 18.20
C ALA A 65 43.41 -23.43 17.04
N LEU A 66 42.86 -22.72 16.04
CA LEU A 66 43.62 -22.13 14.93
C LEU A 66 44.55 -20.99 15.38
N GLU A 67 44.16 -20.23 16.41
CA GLU A 67 45.05 -19.23 17.03
C GLU A 67 46.31 -19.87 17.64
N ASN A 68 46.19 -21.10 18.14
CA ASN A 68 47.30 -21.86 18.71
C ASN A 68 48.08 -22.67 17.66
N GLU A 69 47.43 -23.16 16.59
CA GLU A 69 48.05 -23.94 15.51
C GLU A 69 47.63 -23.45 14.10
N PRO A 70 48.13 -22.29 13.64
CA PRO A 70 47.68 -21.64 12.41
C PRO A 70 48.02 -22.39 11.10
N THR A 71 48.99 -23.31 11.15
CA THR A 71 49.40 -24.14 10.00
C THR A 71 48.59 -25.44 9.85
N SER A 72 47.64 -25.71 10.74
CA SER A 72 46.87 -26.96 10.72
C SER A 72 45.84 -26.97 9.59
N GLN A 73 46.16 -27.68 8.51
CA GLN A 73 45.26 -27.85 7.37
C GLN A 73 43.92 -28.52 7.75
N PHE A 74 43.94 -29.39 8.77
CA PHE A 74 42.74 -30.04 9.28
C PHE A 74 41.77 -29.02 9.91
N LEU A 75 42.28 -28.09 10.71
CA LEU A 75 41.45 -27.08 11.38
C LEU A 75 40.88 -26.06 10.38
N HIS A 76 41.66 -25.64 9.38
CA HIS A 76 41.16 -24.80 8.27
C HIS A 76 40.03 -25.48 7.49
N ASN A 77 40.19 -26.76 7.17
CA ASN A 77 39.15 -27.53 6.49
C ASN A 77 37.89 -27.70 7.37
N LEU A 78 38.08 -27.88 8.68
CA LEU A 78 36.99 -28.00 9.65
C LEU A 78 36.24 -26.67 9.82
N GLU A 79 36.95 -25.54 9.89
CA GLU A 79 36.36 -24.20 9.96
C GLU A 79 35.51 -23.91 8.72
N TYR A 80 36.03 -24.19 7.52
CA TYR A 80 35.28 -24.04 6.27
C TYR A 80 34.01 -24.91 6.25
N ALA A 81 34.12 -26.17 6.69
CA ALA A 81 32.97 -27.07 6.79
C ALA A 81 31.92 -26.56 7.79
N LEU A 82 32.34 -26.10 8.97
CA LEU A 82 31.44 -25.56 9.99
C LEU A 82 30.78 -24.25 9.54
N CYS A 83 31.49 -23.36 8.85
CA CYS A 83 30.94 -22.15 8.23
C CYS A 83 29.89 -22.47 7.17
N SER A 84 30.12 -23.50 6.36
CA SER A 84 29.16 -24.00 5.37
C SER A 84 27.91 -24.59 6.04
N ASP A 85 28.10 -25.41 7.07
CA ASP A 85 27.01 -26.01 7.86
C ASP A 85 26.16 -24.96 8.57
N LEU A 86 26.81 -23.96 9.16
CA LEU A 86 26.15 -22.84 9.81
C LEU A 86 25.34 -22.02 8.80
N SER A 87 25.91 -21.74 7.63
CA SER A 87 25.22 -21.05 6.53
C SER A 87 23.99 -21.82 6.04
N ARG A 88 24.08 -23.15 5.96
CA ARG A 88 22.95 -24.02 5.61
C ARG A 88 21.86 -23.98 6.68
N ALA A 89 22.21 -24.13 7.95
CA ALA A 89 21.26 -24.10 9.06
C ALA A 89 20.51 -22.76 9.15
N TYR A 90 21.19 -21.62 8.92
CA TYR A 90 20.54 -20.31 8.85
C TYR A 90 19.58 -20.16 7.66
N LYS A 91 19.92 -20.69 6.49
CA LYS A 91 19.01 -20.70 5.32
C LYS A 91 17.75 -21.50 5.58
N GLU A 92 17.89 -22.65 6.24
CA GLU A 92 16.75 -23.51 6.61
C GLU A 92 15.84 -22.83 7.66
N GLU A 93 16.43 -22.21 8.69
CA GLU A 93 15.67 -21.43 9.69
C GLU A 93 14.95 -20.23 9.06
N GLN A 94 15.61 -19.52 8.14
CA GLN A 94 15.01 -18.40 7.40
C GLN A 94 13.81 -18.87 6.57
N ALA A 95 13.98 -19.93 5.78
CA ALA A 95 12.92 -20.47 4.95
C ALA A 95 11.70 -20.91 5.80
N PHE A 96 11.95 -21.47 6.98
CA PHE A 96 10.91 -21.81 7.95
C PHE A 96 10.11 -20.58 8.41
N TRP A 97 10.78 -19.52 8.87
CA TRP A 97 10.08 -18.33 9.36
C TRP A 97 9.42 -17.52 8.24
N ALA A 98 10.02 -17.51 7.04
CA ALA A 98 9.46 -16.86 5.86
C ALA A 98 8.08 -17.42 5.51
N ILE A 99 7.92 -18.76 5.45
CA ILE A 99 6.60 -19.38 5.20
C ILE A 99 5.58 -18.97 6.27
N ARG A 100 5.96 -19.00 7.55
CA ARG A 100 5.04 -18.70 8.67
C ARG A 100 4.62 -17.24 8.72
N SER A 101 5.51 -16.32 8.36
CA SER A 101 5.20 -14.89 8.31
C SER A 101 4.10 -14.57 7.29
N ARG A 102 4.01 -15.37 6.22
CA ARG A 102 3.19 -15.14 5.01
C ARG A 102 3.57 -13.85 4.28
N ILE A 103 4.82 -13.40 4.42
CA ILE A 103 5.34 -12.23 3.73
C ILE A 103 5.92 -12.69 2.39
N THR A 104 5.37 -12.19 1.28
CA THR A 104 5.69 -12.65 -0.09
C THR A 104 6.59 -11.69 -0.86
N TRP A 105 6.87 -10.50 -0.33
CA TRP A 105 7.66 -9.46 -1.01
C TRP A 105 9.16 -9.55 -0.72
N LEU A 106 9.56 -10.44 0.18
CA LEU A 106 10.93 -10.60 0.72
C LEU A 106 11.75 -11.65 -0.05
N ASN A 107 11.50 -11.80 -1.36
CA ASN A 107 12.05 -12.88 -2.16
C ASN A 107 13.54 -12.73 -2.53
N GLU A 108 14.19 -11.61 -2.22
CA GLU A 108 15.60 -11.38 -2.58
C GLU A 108 16.40 -10.82 -1.38
N GLY A 109 17.29 -11.65 -0.82
CA GLY A 109 18.48 -11.20 -0.07
C GLY A 109 18.40 -11.07 1.46
N ASP A 110 17.22 -10.97 2.08
CA ASP A 110 17.13 -10.53 3.48
C ASP A 110 17.23 -11.70 4.50
N ARG A 111 18.35 -11.81 5.23
CA ARG A 111 18.64 -12.87 6.22
C ARG A 111 18.10 -12.59 7.63
N ASN A 112 17.04 -11.80 7.80
CA ASN A 112 16.57 -11.41 9.13
C ASN A 112 15.48 -12.37 9.69
N THR A 113 15.89 -13.44 10.37
CA THR A 113 14.98 -14.38 11.05
C THR A 113 14.20 -13.72 12.20
N SER A 114 14.77 -12.70 12.86
CA SER A 114 14.11 -11.94 13.94
C SER A 114 12.90 -11.16 13.41
N PHE A 115 13.01 -10.53 12.24
CA PHE A 115 11.90 -9.85 11.57
C PHE A 115 10.73 -10.80 11.31
N PHE A 116 11.00 -11.97 10.71
CA PHE A 116 9.95 -12.96 10.44
C PHE A 116 9.34 -13.52 11.73
N HIS A 117 10.17 -13.77 12.76
CA HIS A 117 9.73 -14.23 14.07
C HIS A 117 8.82 -13.21 14.75
N ASN A 118 9.25 -11.94 14.83
CA ASN A 118 8.46 -10.86 15.41
C ASN A 118 7.17 -10.62 14.63
N SER A 119 7.22 -10.67 13.30
CA SER A 119 6.02 -10.60 12.45
C SER A 119 5.03 -11.73 12.74
N VAL A 120 5.52 -12.96 12.95
CA VAL A 120 4.69 -14.10 13.36
C VAL A 120 4.12 -13.88 14.75
N LEU A 121 4.90 -13.39 15.72
CA LEU A 121 4.42 -13.09 17.08
C LEU A 121 3.34 -12.01 17.10
N ILE A 122 3.55 -10.90 16.39
CA ILE A 122 2.58 -9.81 16.25
C ILE A 122 1.28 -10.35 15.64
N LYS A 123 1.38 -11.16 14.58
CA LYS A 123 0.21 -11.78 13.93
C LYS A 123 -0.51 -12.78 14.83
N ARG A 124 0.23 -13.58 15.61
CA ARG A 124 -0.36 -14.48 16.61
C ARG A 124 -1.11 -13.71 17.69
N ARG A 125 -0.52 -12.63 18.22
CA ARG A 125 -1.18 -11.76 19.21
C ARG A 125 -2.45 -11.15 18.63
N ARG A 126 -2.38 -10.59 17.42
CA ARG A 126 -3.54 -9.98 16.74
C ARG A 126 -4.65 -10.99 16.42
N ASN A 127 -4.30 -12.23 16.08
CA ASN A 127 -5.28 -13.26 15.72
C ASN A 127 -5.83 -14.03 16.94
N LYS A 128 -5.27 -13.85 18.14
CA LYS A 128 -5.79 -14.51 19.35
C LYS A 128 -7.12 -13.86 19.72
N ILE A 129 -8.16 -14.67 19.79
CA ILE A 129 -9.49 -14.24 20.24
C ILE A 129 -9.46 -14.30 21.77
N GLN A 130 -9.45 -13.14 22.43
CA GLN A 130 -9.44 -13.06 23.89
C GLN A 130 -10.87 -13.05 24.43
N ASN A 131 -11.64 -12.01 24.12
CA ASN A 131 -13.01 -11.85 24.58
C ASN A 131 -13.93 -11.61 23.38
N LEU A 132 -15.13 -12.20 23.42
CA LEU A 132 -16.23 -11.87 22.51
C LEU A 132 -17.44 -11.50 23.35
N ARG A 133 -18.30 -10.62 22.83
CA ARG A 133 -19.58 -10.27 23.43
C ARG A 133 -20.73 -10.97 22.72
N ASN A 134 -21.72 -11.40 23.49
CA ASN A 134 -22.96 -11.96 22.96
C ASN A 134 -23.86 -10.84 22.38
N ASN A 135 -25.02 -11.22 21.82
CA ASN A 135 -25.97 -10.25 21.23
C ASN A 135 -26.59 -9.29 22.26
N VAL A 136 -26.47 -9.58 23.56
CA VAL A 136 -26.99 -8.79 24.68
C VAL A 136 -25.90 -7.88 25.27
N GLY A 137 -24.65 -8.00 24.80
CA GLY A 137 -23.51 -7.19 25.22
C GLY A 137 -22.68 -7.78 26.35
N GLU A 138 -22.97 -9.00 26.80
CA GLU A 138 -22.23 -9.68 27.87
C GLU A 138 -21.00 -10.41 27.32
N ASP A 139 -19.91 -10.41 28.09
CA ASP A 139 -18.67 -11.07 27.71
C ASP A 139 -18.80 -12.60 27.82
N ILE A 140 -18.28 -13.30 26.80
CA ILE A 140 -18.33 -14.75 26.68
C ILE A 140 -17.06 -15.34 27.31
N PRO A 141 -17.18 -16.25 28.28
CA PRO A 141 -16.03 -16.91 28.89
C PRO A 141 -15.17 -17.67 27.88
N GLU A 142 -13.85 -17.73 28.09
CA GLU A 142 -12.90 -18.38 27.16
C GLU A 142 -13.28 -19.84 26.84
N HIS A 143 -13.76 -20.59 27.84
CA HIS A 143 -14.18 -21.98 27.67
C HIS A 143 -15.46 -22.15 26.80
N GLN A 144 -16.28 -21.10 26.65
CA GLN A 144 -17.51 -21.13 25.86
C GLN A 144 -17.33 -20.53 24.46
N LEU A 145 -16.19 -19.87 24.18
CA LEU A 145 -15.93 -19.22 22.89
C LEU A 145 -16.08 -20.18 21.71
N SER A 146 -15.51 -21.39 21.81
CA SER A 146 -15.57 -22.39 20.73
C SER A 146 -17.01 -22.78 20.40
N ASN A 147 -17.81 -23.05 21.43
CA ASN A 147 -19.22 -23.43 21.27
C ASN A 147 -20.05 -22.27 20.72
N HIS A 148 -19.87 -21.07 21.25
CA HIS A 148 -20.58 -19.88 20.78
C HIS A 148 -20.30 -19.59 19.29
N ILE A 149 -19.03 -19.66 18.89
CA ILE A 149 -18.64 -19.45 17.49
C ILE A 149 -19.20 -20.56 16.60
N SER A 150 -19.12 -21.83 17.03
CA SER A 150 -19.67 -22.96 16.29
C SER A 150 -21.18 -22.84 16.09
N SER A 151 -21.94 -22.52 17.15
CA SER A 151 -23.39 -22.27 17.07
C SER A 151 -23.74 -21.12 16.13
N PHE A 152 -22.96 -20.04 16.14
CA PHE A 152 -23.15 -18.92 15.22
C PHE A 152 -23.02 -19.35 13.75
N PHE A 153 -21.96 -20.08 13.39
CA PHE A 153 -21.76 -20.53 12.01
C PHE A 153 -22.74 -21.64 11.61
N SER A 154 -23.07 -22.55 12.51
CA SER A 154 -24.10 -23.57 12.29
C SER A 154 -25.46 -22.94 11.94
N SER A 155 -25.87 -21.92 12.71
CA SER A 155 -27.08 -21.15 12.39
C SER A 155 -26.97 -20.35 11.08
N LEU A 156 -25.80 -19.76 10.80
CA LEU A 156 -25.57 -18.99 9.57
C LEU A 156 -25.71 -19.86 8.31
N PHE A 157 -25.13 -21.06 8.32
CA PHE A 157 -25.13 -22.01 7.21
C PHE A 157 -26.36 -22.95 7.20
N SER A 158 -27.34 -22.71 8.07
CA SER A 158 -28.63 -23.40 8.02
C SER A 158 -29.57 -22.69 7.04
N SER A 159 -30.14 -23.46 6.11
CA SER A 159 -31.16 -22.99 5.15
C SER A 159 -32.35 -22.37 5.87
N GLN A 160 -32.86 -21.28 5.29
CA GLN A 160 -34.11 -20.65 5.71
C GLN A 160 -35.28 -21.00 4.79
N GLY A 161 -35.05 -21.86 3.80
CA GLY A 161 -35.97 -22.13 2.70
C GLY A 161 -35.96 -21.01 1.65
N CYS A 162 -36.27 -21.37 0.41
CA CYS A 162 -36.45 -20.42 -0.69
C CYS A 162 -37.59 -20.84 -1.62
N ILE A 163 -38.21 -19.86 -2.26
CA ILE A 163 -39.27 -20.09 -3.25
C ILE A 163 -38.62 -20.12 -4.64
N ILE A 164 -38.50 -21.29 -5.26
CA ILE A 164 -37.91 -21.38 -6.61
C ILE A 164 -38.93 -20.94 -7.66
N PRO A 165 -38.62 -19.96 -8.52
CA PRO A 165 -39.51 -19.54 -9.59
C PRO A 165 -39.75 -20.67 -10.59
N ASN A 166 -41.01 -20.87 -10.99
CA ASN A 166 -41.35 -21.81 -12.05
C ASN A 166 -41.15 -21.14 -13.43
N LEU A 167 -39.92 -21.17 -13.93
CA LEU A 167 -39.54 -20.62 -15.23
C LEU A 167 -39.06 -21.74 -16.16
N GLN A 168 -39.42 -21.64 -17.45
CA GLN A 168 -38.93 -22.59 -18.45
C GLN A 168 -37.40 -22.56 -18.49
N SER A 169 -36.80 -23.75 -18.37
CA SER A 169 -35.35 -23.92 -18.45
C SER A 169 -34.93 -23.93 -19.92
N PRO A 170 -33.90 -23.15 -20.31
CA PRO A 170 -33.39 -23.21 -21.67
C PRO A 170 -32.78 -24.58 -21.95
N THR A 171 -32.61 -24.91 -23.23
CA THR A 171 -31.89 -26.12 -23.64
C THR A 171 -30.45 -26.07 -23.11
N PRO A 172 -29.95 -27.15 -22.48
CA PRO A 172 -28.58 -27.20 -21.99
C PRO A 172 -27.59 -27.07 -23.16
N HIS A 173 -26.60 -26.19 -23.01
CA HIS A 173 -25.57 -25.94 -24.01
C HIS A 173 -24.16 -25.86 -23.41
N ILE A 174 -24.03 -25.95 -22.09
CA ILE A 174 -22.75 -25.91 -21.37
C ILE A 174 -22.53 -27.26 -20.68
N SER A 175 -21.53 -28.02 -21.13
CA SER A 175 -21.11 -29.27 -20.49
C SER A 175 -19.65 -29.20 -20.08
N ILE A 176 -19.40 -29.36 -18.78
CA ILE A 176 -18.07 -29.24 -18.16
C ILE A 176 -17.72 -30.45 -17.28
N ALA A 177 -18.58 -31.47 -17.25
CA ALA A 177 -18.44 -32.63 -16.36
C ALA A 177 -17.63 -33.79 -16.94
N MET A 178 -17.04 -33.65 -18.14
CA MET A 178 -16.22 -34.70 -18.75
C MET A 178 -14.94 -34.98 -17.94
N PRO A 179 -14.41 -36.21 -17.90
CA PRO A 179 -13.15 -36.49 -17.21
C PRO A 179 -12.00 -35.58 -17.70
N PRO A 180 -11.20 -35.00 -16.80
CA PRO A 180 -10.13 -34.08 -17.18
C PRO A 180 -8.90 -34.77 -17.75
N SER A 181 -8.19 -34.06 -18.62
CA SER A 181 -6.87 -34.48 -19.09
C SER A 181 -5.79 -34.28 -18.01
N ILE A 182 -4.67 -34.97 -18.15
CA ILE A 182 -3.48 -34.76 -17.29
C ILE A 182 -3.02 -33.30 -17.36
N GLY A 183 -3.10 -32.67 -18.54
CA GLY A 183 -2.76 -31.27 -18.74
C GLY A 183 -3.62 -30.32 -17.92
N GLU A 184 -4.94 -30.53 -17.85
CA GLU A 184 -5.84 -29.74 -17.02
C GLU A 184 -5.52 -29.90 -15.52
N ILE A 185 -5.25 -31.12 -15.07
CA ILE A 185 -4.89 -31.40 -13.67
C ILE A 185 -3.57 -30.70 -13.31
N HIS A 186 -2.57 -30.81 -14.19
CA HIS A 186 -1.28 -30.14 -14.02
C HIS A 186 -1.46 -28.61 -13.94
N LEU A 187 -2.19 -28.01 -14.89
CA LEU A 187 -2.48 -26.57 -14.87
C LEU A 187 -3.24 -26.15 -13.59
N ALA A 188 -4.21 -26.94 -13.14
CA ALA A 188 -4.95 -26.68 -11.91
C ALA A 188 -4.01 -26.60 -10.70
N ILE A 189 -3.11 -27.57 -10.53
CA ILE A 189 -2.16 -27.66 -9.42
C ILE A 189 -1.10 -26.56 -9.48
N PHE A 190 -0.47 -26.36 -10.64
CA PHE A 190 0.64 -25.41 -10.78
C PHE A 190 0.18 -23.94 -10.82
N SER A 191 -1.12 -23.69 -11.08
CA SER A 191 -1.72 -22.36 -10.90
C SER A 191 -1.95 -21.98 -9.43
N MET A 192 -1.83 -22.93 -8.48
CA MET A 192 -2.02 -22.65 -7.05
C MET A 192 -0.75 -22.09 -6.43
N GLY A 193 -0.91 -21.10 -5.55
CA GLY A 193 0.21 -20.59 -4.75
C GLY A 193 0.78 -21.69 -3.84
N LYS A 194 2.09 -21.95 -3.95
CA LYS A 194 2.82 -23.05 -3.29
C LYS A 194 2.42 -23.26 -1.82
N PHE A 195 2.50 -22.18 -1.02
CA PHE A 195 2.31 -22.22 0.44
C PHE A 195 0.95 -21.66 0.89
N LYS A 196 -0.08 -21.73 0.04
CA LYS A 196 -1.46 -21.41 0.48
C LYS A 196 -1.89 -22.39 1.57
N ALA A 197 -2.65 -21.89 2.56
CA ALA A 197 -3.04 -22.68 3.72
C ALA A 197 -3.85 -23.94 3.30
N PRO A 198 -3.51 -25.12 3.85
CA PRO A 198 -4.14 -26.38 3.51
C PRO A 198 -5.49 -26.50 4.24
N GLY A 199 -6.27 -27.49 3.84
CA GLY A 199 -7.50 -27.85 4.56
C GLY A 199 -7.21 -28.74 5.77
N PRO A 200 -8.26 -29.42 6.29
CA PRO A 200 -8.12 -30.44 7.32
C PRO A 200 -7.10 -31.55 6.99
N ASP A 201 -6.89 -31.86 5.72
CA ASP A 201 -5.89 -32.81 5.23
C ASP A 201 -4.43 -32.42 5.57
N GLY A 202 -4.16 -31.13 5.81
CA GLY A 202 -2.83 -30.64 6.16
C GLY A 202 -1.83 -30.55 5.01
N PHE A 203 -2.22 -30.88 3.77
CA PHE A 203 -1.33 -30.89 2.61
C PHE A 203 -1.40 -29.58 1.81
N HIS A 204 -0.27 -28.89 1.67
CA HIS A 204 -0.16 -27.69 0.85
C HIS A 204 -0.13 -28.04 -0.66
N PRO A 205 -0.53 -27.11 -1.56
CA PRO A 205 -0.34 -27.30 -3.00
C PRO A 205 1.10 -27.63 -3.40
N PHE A 206 2.08 -27.10 -2.66
CA PHE A 206 3.49 -27.39 -2.87
C PHE A 206 3.85 -28.89 -2.76
N PHE A 207 3.17 -29.66 -1.90
CA PHE A 207 3.37 -31.10 -1.80
C PHE A 207 3.13 -31.78 -3.15
N PHE A 208 1.97 -31.54 -3.75
CA PHE A 208 1.58 -32.10 -5.04
C PHE A 208 2.48 -31.58 -6.19
N GLN A 209 2.90 -30.32 -6.13
CA GLN A 209 3.82 -29.75 -7.13
C GLN A 209 5.22 -30.37 -7.05
N ARG A 210 5.75 -30.59 -5.84
CA ARG A 210 7.11 -31.13 -5.61
C ARG A 210 7.21 -32.61 -5.97
N HIS A 211 6.15 -33.37 -5.71
CA HIS A 211 6.09 -34.82 -5.91
C HIS A 211 5.21 -35.21 -7.11
N TRP A 212 5.03 -34.29 -8.05
CA TRP A 212 4.16 -34.49 -9.21
C TRP A 212 4.49 -35.79 -9.95
N ALA A 213 5.78 -36.07 -10.21
CA ALA A 213 6.25 -37.25 -10.93
C ALA A 213 5.75 -38.59 -10.34
N THR A 214 5.52 -38.63 -9.03
CA THR A 214 5.08 -39.83 -8.29
C THR A 214 3.57 -39.84 -8.08
N ILE A 215 2.96 -38.69 -7.77
CA ILE A 215 1.57 -38.60 -7.28
C ILE A 215 0.55 -38.42 -8.41
N TRP A 216 0.96 -37.95 -9.59
CA TRP A 216 0.03 -37.65 -10.70
C TRP A 216 -0.90 -38.80 -11.11
N PRO A 217 -0.52 -40.10 -11.08
CA PRO A 217 -1.42 -41.19 -11.47
C PRO A 217 -2.61 -41.32 -10.50
N ASP A 218 -2.35 -41.20 -9.19
CA ASP A 218 -3.38 -41.25 -8.15
C ASP A 218 -4.31 -40.02 -8.24
N LEU A 219 -3.77 -38.85 -8.55
CA LEU A 219 -4.55 -37.64 -8.80
C LEU A 219 -5.43 -37.75 -10.04
N LEU A 220 -4.92 -38.36 -11.12
CA LEU A 220 -5.68 -38.60 -12.33
C LEU A 220 -6.85 -39.54 -12.05
N ALA A 221 -6.59 -40.68 -11.40
CA ALA A 221 -7.62 -41.64 -11.02
C ALA A 221 -8.68 -40.99 -10.11
N PHE A 222 -8.27 -40.21 -9.11
CA PHE A 222 -9.17 -39.46 -8.24
C PHE A 222 -10.05 -38.46 -9.02
N CYS A 223 -9.46 -37.66 -9.91
CA CYS A 223 -10.22 -36.70 -10.71
C CYS A 223 -11.18 -37.41 -11.68
N HIS A 224 -10.72 -38.48 -12.34
CA HIS A 224 -11.56 -39.28 -13.25
C HIS A 224 -12.74 -39.89 -12.51
N GLN A 225 -12.52 -40.45 -11.32
CA GLN A 225 -13.59 -40.95 -10.47
C GLN A 225 -14.61 -39.85 -10.19
N CYS A 226 -14.17 -38.69 -9.68
CA CYS A 226 -15.07 -37.58 -9.32
C CYS A 226 -15.91 -37.08 -10.50
N PHE A 227 -15.28 -36.90 -11.67
CA PHE A 227 -15.95 -36.41 -12.88
C PHE A 227 -16.82 -37.48 -13.56
N SER A 228 -16.52 -38.77 -13.39
CA SER A 228 -17.34 -39.86 -13.94
C SER A 228 -18.58 -40.09 -13.09
N THR A 229 -18.42 -40.15 -11.76
CA THR A 229 -19.53 -40.38 -10.81
C THR A 229 -20.34 -39.13 -10.49
N LYS A 230 -19.86 -37.95 -10.91
CA LYS A 230 -20.43 -36.63 -10.56
C LYS A 230 -20.53 -36.42 -9.05
N SER A 231 -19.64 -37.04 -8.29
CA SER A 231 -19.65 -37.04 -6.82
C SER A 231 -18.23 -36.97 -6.26
N LEU A 232 -18.09 -36.52 -5.01
CA LEU A 232 -16.81 -36.43 -4.32
C LEU A 232 -16.70 -37.55 -3.27
N PRO A 233 -15.53 -38.21 -3.12
CA PRO A 233 -15.29 -39.13 -2.02
C PRO A 233 -15.48 -38.45 -0.66
N SER A 234 -15.97 -39.22 0.32
CA SER A 234 -16.21 -38.74 1.69
C SER A 234 -14.95 -38.08 2.27
N GLY A 235 -15.15 -37.00 3.03
CA GLY A 235 -14.06 -36.23 3.63
C GLY A 235 -13.34 -35.25 2.70
N THR A 236 -13.49 -35.37 1.37
CA THR A 236 -12.88 -34.45 0.39
C THR A 236 -13.34 -33.01 0.60
N ASN A 237 -14.62 -32.81 0.89
CA ASN A 237 -15.25 -31.50 1.06
C ASN A 237 -15.16 -30.93 2.50
N ASN A 238 -14.53 -31.65 3.44
CA ASN A 238 -14.32 -31.19 4.81
C ASN A 238 -13.55 -29.87 4.82
N THR A 239 -14.03 -28.92 5.62
CA THR A 239 -13.54 -27.54 5.55
C THR A 239 -13.32 -26.97 6.95
N CYS A 240 -12.14 -26.39 7.17
CA CYS A 240 -11.83 -25.69 8.41
C CYS A 240 -12.09 -24.18 8.24
N ILE A 241 -12.93 -23.58 9.08
CA ILE A 241 -13.16 -22.14 9.10
C ILE A 241 -12.12 -21.49 10.01
N SER A 242 -11.31 -20.59 9.44
CA SER A 242 -10.34 -19.79 10.18
C SER A 242 -10.79 -18.33 10.23
N LEU A 243 -10.81 -17.74 11.42
CA LEU A 243 -11.24 -16.36 11.65
C LEU A 243 -10.07 -15.37 11.52
N ILE A 244 -10.23 -14.37 10.66
CA ILE A 244 -9.26 -13.28 10.50
C ILE A 244 -9.89 -11.96 10.96
N PRO A 245 -9.32 -11.24 11.95
CA PRO A 245 -9.83 -9.95 12.40
C PRO A 245 -9.88 -8.91 11.26
N LYS A 246 -11.03 -8.24 11.08
CA LYS A 246 -11.19 -7.11 10.14
C LYS A 246 -10.68 -5.79 10.73
N ILE A 247 -10.79 -5.64 12.06
CA ILE A 247 -10.41 -4.45 12.81
C ILE A 247 -9.41 -4.80 13.91
N GLN A 248 -8.86 -3.77 14.57
CA GLN A 248 -8.12 -3.97 15.82
C GLN A 248 -9.12 -4.28 16.95
N ASN A 249 -8.74 -5.18 17.86
CA ASN A 249 -9.53 -5.57 19.05
C ASN A 249 -11.00 -5.90 18.74
N PRO A 250 -11.27 -6.95 17.95
CA PRO A 250 -12.65 -7.34 17.63
C PRO A 250 -13.40 -7.86 18.87
N GLU A 251 -14.58 -7.30 19.13
CA GLU A 251 -15.47 -7.65 20.24
C GLU A 251 -16.61 -8.59 19.82
N THR A 252 -16.92 -8.69 18.52
CA THR A 252 -18.02 -9.53 18.02
C THR A 252 -17.59 -10.41 16.84
N ILE A 253 -18.25 -11.57 16.65
CA ILE A 253 -17.93 -12.50 15.54
C ILE A 253 -18.05 -11.80 14.17
N LYS A 254 -18.97 -10.84 14.00
CA LYS A 254 -19.19 -10.10 12.74
C LYS A 254 -17.96 -9.28 12.31
N GLN A 255 -17.11 -8.90 13.25
CA GLN A 255 -15.84 -8.18 13.02
C GLN A 255 -14.70 -9.11 12.58
N PHE A 256 -14.95 -10.42 12.47
CA PHE A 256 -14.05 -11.35 11.82
C PHE A 256 -14.48 -11.64 10.39
N LYS A 257 -13.51 -12.02 9.56
CA LYS A 257 -13.70 -12.56 8.23
C LYS A 257 -13.48 -14.09 8.29
N PRO A 258 -14.49 -14.90 8.00
CA PRO A 258 -14.32 -16.35 7.94
C PRO A 258 -13.58 -16.74 6.65
N ILE A 259 -12.50 -17.50 6.77
CA ILE A 259 -11.82 -18.09 5.61
C ILE A 259 -12.00 -19.60 5.66
N SER A 260 -12.62 -20.15 4.62
CA SER A 260 -12.79 -21.58 4.42
C SER A 260 -11.50 -22.19 3.88
N LEU A 261 -10.83 -22.98 4.72
CA LEU A 261 -9.67 -23.76 4.37
C LEU A 261 -10.10 -25.13 3.84
N CYS A 262 -10.29 -25.23 2.53
CA CYS A 262 -10.63 -26.50 1.87
C CYS A 262 -9.38 -27.34 1.61
N ASN A 263 -9.55 -28.66 1.60
CA ASN A 263 -8.53 -29.63 1.19
C ASN A 263 -7.94 -29.29 -0.19
N THR A 264 -6.68 -29.63 -0.39
CA THR A 264 -6.01 -29.31 -1.65
C THR A 264 -6.54 -30.17 -2.80
N SER A 265 -6.86 -31.44 -2.55
CA SER A 265 -7.52 -32.33 -3.53
C SER A 265 -8.85 -31.75 -4.02
N TYR A 266 -9.68 -31.24 -3.11
CA TYR A 266 -10.92 -30.52 -3.45
C TYR A 266 -10.66 -29.29 -4.34
N LYS A 267 -9.66 -28.48 -4.00
CA LYS A 267 -9.30 -27.29 -4.79
C LYS A 267 -8.83 -27.63 -6.20
N ILE A 268 -8.27 -28.82 -6.44
CA ILE A 268 -7.91 -29.28 -7.78
C ILE A 268 -9.18 -29.42 -8.63
N ILE A 269 -10.21 -30.10 -8.10
CA ILE A 269 -11.50 -30.26 -8.78
C ILE A 269 -12.14 -28.90 -9.07
N THR A 270 -12.23 -28.02 -8.06
CA THR A 270 -12.86 -26.70 -8.26
C THR A 270 -12.05 -25.80 -9.19
N LYS A 271 -10.72 -25.93 -9.24
CA LYS A 271 -9.88 -25.24 -10.23
C LYS A 271 -10.12 -25.70 -11.66
N ILE A 272 -10.29 -27.01 -11.88
CA ILE A 272 -10.62 -27.56 -13.20
C ILE A 272 -11.99 -27.03 -13.65
N LEU A 273 -13.01 -27.08 -12.77
CA LEU A 273 -14.33 -26.53 -13.05
C LEU A 273 -14.25 -25.04 -13.41
N VAL A 274 -13.47 -24.25 -12.66
CA VAL A 274 -13.25 -22.83 -12.97
C VAL A 274 -12.62 -22.63 -14.34
N GLN A 275 -11.60 -23.41 -14.70
CA GLN A 275 -10.96 -23.32 -16.01
C GLN A 275 -11.95 -23.57 -17.15
N ARG A 276 -12.92 -24.45 -16.94
CA ARG A 276 -13.98 -24.78 -17.92
C ARG A 276 -15.14 -23.80 -17.92
N ILE A 277 -15.52 -23.23 -16.78
CA ILE A 277 -16.61 -22.25 -16.70
C ILE A 277 -16.19 -20.90 -17.31
N ARG A 278 -14.95 -20.46 -17.06
CA ARG A 278 -14.46 -19.12 -17.41
C ARG A 278 -14.69 -18.70 -18.87
N PRO A 279 -14.43 -19.55 -19.89
CA PRO A 279 -14.67 -19.20 -21.29
C PRO A 279 -16.13 -18.82 -21.61
N HIS A 280 -17.10 -19.38 -20.88
CA HIS A 280 -18.53 -19.14 -21.13
C HIS A 280 -19.07 -17.90 -20.42
N LEU A 281 -18.37 -17.37 -19.41
CA LEU A 281 -18.94 -16.32 -18.56
C LEU A 281 -19.16 -14.99 -19.28
N ASN A 282 -18.31 -14.64 -20.25
CA ASN A 282 -18.44 -13.36 -20.95
C ASN A 282 -19.72 -13.27 -21.80
N SER A 283 -20.23 -14.40 -22.30
CA SER A 283 -21.50 -14.46 -23.05
C SER A 283 -22.73 -14.57 -22.15
N ILE A 284 -22.57 -15.09 -20.92
CA ILE A 284 -23.68 -15.34 -19.99
C ILE A 284 -23.94 -14.15 -19.07
N ILE A 285 -22.88 -13.49 -18.60
CA ILE A 285 -22.97 -12.49 -17.54
C ILE A 285 -23.16 -11.09 -18.13
N SER A 286 -24.20 -10.40 -17.66
CA SER A 286 -24.56 -9.04 -18.06
C SER A 286 -23.34 -8.10 -18.08
N PRO A 287 -23.21 -7.20 -19.08
CA PRO A 287 -22.10 -6.25 -19.15
C PRO A 287 -22.01 -5.31 -17.94
N ASN A 288 -23.11 -5.17 -17.18
CA ASN A 288 -23.15 -4.33 -15.98
C ASN A 288 -22.44 -4.97 -14.77
N GLN A 289 -22.02 -6.24 -14.86
CA GLN A 289 -21.26 -6.96 -13.86
C GLN A 289 -19.77 -7.03 -14.25
N SER A 290 -18.94 -6.34 -13.48
CA SER A 290 -17.51 -6.13 -13.81
C SER A 290 -16.53 -6.82 -12.87
N SER A 291 -17.01 -7.57 -11.88
CA SER A 291 -16.14 -8.27 -10.93
C SER A 291 -15.85 -9.72 -11.35
N PHE A 292 -14.64 -10.20 -11.05
CA PHE A 292 -14.15 -11.59 -11.22
C PHE A 292 -14.10 -12.13 -12.66
N LEU A 293 -14.36 -11.29 -13.66
CA LEU A 293 -14.32 -11.67 -15.08
C LEU A 293 -13.03 -11.17 -15.76
N PRO A 294 -12.31 -12.02 -16.50
CA PRO A 294 -11.14 -11.59 -17.25
C PRO A 294 -11.53 -10.58 -18.34
N GLY A 295 -10.84 -9.43 -18.37
CA GLY A 295 -11.10 -8.34 -19.32
C GLY A 295 -12.12 -7.30 -18.84
N ARG A 296 -12.76 -7.49 -17.68
CA ARG A 296 -13.65 -6.50 -17.05
C ARG A 296 -13.00 -6.01 -15.75
N GLY A 297 -12.68 -4.72 -15.69
CA GLY A 297 -12.05 -4.11 -14.52
C GLY A 297 -13.08 -3.39 -13.65
N CYS A 298 -12.85 -3.29 -12.33
CA CYS A 298 -13.69 -2.45 -11.48
C CYS A 298 -13.62 -0.96 -11.87
N ASP A 299 -12.53 -0.55 -12.50
CA ASP A 299 -12.28 0.83 -12.91
C ASP A 299 -13.30 1.32 -13.94
N SER A 300 -13.77 0.45 -14.84
CA SER A 300 -14.80 0.82 -15.82
C SER A 300 -16.15 1.08 -15.15
N ASN A 301 -16.54 0.26 -14.16
CA ASN A 301 -17.78 0.50 -13.39
C ASN A 301 -17.66 1.71 -12.48
N TYR A 302 -16.48 1.97 -11.92
CA TYR A 302 -16.23 3.16 -11.12
C TYR A 302 -16.35 4.44 -11.96
N LEU A 303 -15.72 4.46 -13.15
CA LEU A 303 -15.80 5.58 -14.07
C LEU A 303 -17.23 5.80 -14.58
N ALA A 304 -17.94 4.71 -14.92
CA ALA A 304 -19.34 4.76 -15.30
C ALA A 304 -20.21 5.34 -14.17
N ALA A 305 -20.04 4.86 -12.94
CA ALA A 305 -20.76 5.39 -11.78
C ALA A 305 -20.48 6.88 -11.55
N TYR A 306 -19.22 7.31 -11.68
CA TYR A 306 -18.83 8.71 -11.55
C TYR A 306 -19.51 9.59 -12.61
N GLU A 307 -19.49 9.16 -13.87
CA GLU A 307 -20.10 9.89 -14.98
C GLU A 307 -21.64 9.95 -14.87
N ILE A 308 -22.28 8.88 -14.41
CA ILE A 308 -23.72 8.86 -14.10
C ILE A 308 -24.04 9.88 -13.02
N LEU A 309 -23.33 9.86 -11.89
CA LEU A 309 -23.55 10.77 -10.77
C LEU A 309 -23.31 12.23 -11.16
N HIS A 310 -22.27 12.50 -11.95
CA HIS A 310 -21.98 13.83 -12.48
C HIS A 310 -23.09 14.32 -13.42
N SER A 311 -23.51 13.46 -14.35
CA SER A 311 -24.62 13.74 -15.26
C SER A 311 -25.95 13.96 -14.52
N MET A 312 -26.21 13.21 -13.45
CA MET A 312 -27.37 13.43 -12.56
C MET A 312 -27.33 14.80 -11.89
N LYS A 313 -26.16 15.25 -11.41
CA LYS A 313 -26.00 16.58 -10.79
C LYS A 313 -26.23 17.73 -11.78
N LYS A 314 -25.79 17.55 -13.03
CA LYS A 314 -25.91 18.58 -14.09
C LYS A 314 -27.28 18.63 -14.75
N LYS A 315 -28.08 17.57 -14.66
CA LYS A 315 -29.45 17.57 -15.20
C LYS A 315 -30.34 18.48 -14.36
N SER A 316 -30.62 19.66 -14.90
CA SER A 316 -31.75 20.53 -14.54
C SER A 316 -32.94 20.18 -15.43
N GLY A 317 -34.05 19.74 -14.84
CA GLY A 317 -35.30 19.38 -15.52
C GLY A 317 -36.37 18.93 -14.52
N GLN A 318 -37.63 18.78 -14.96
CA GLN A 318 -38.76 18.42 -14.09
C GLN A 318 -38.69 17.02 -13.46
N LYS A 319 -37.83 16.12 -13.99
CA LYS A 319 -37.68 14.74 -13.52
C LYS A 319 -36.51 14.61 -12.55
N SER A 320 -36.78 14.09 -11.36
CA SER A 320 -35.79 13.71 -10.35
C SER A 320 -35.26 12.30 -10.62
N TRP A 321 -33.99 12.05 -10.26
CA TRP A 321 -33.30 10.77 -10.41
C TRP A 321 -32.80 10.30 -9.05
N PHE A 322 -32.71 8.98 -8.84
CA PHE A 322 -32.12 8.41 -7.63
C PHE A 322 -30.89 7.55 -7.93
N THR A 323 -30.06 7.38 -6.91
CA THR A 323 -29.00 6.38 -6.85
C THR A 323 -29.04 5.67 -5.51
N ILE A 324 -28.98 4.34 -5.52
CA ILE A 324 -28.90 3.52 -4.31
C ILE A 324 -27.61 2.71 -4.34
N LYS A 325 -26.83 2.79 -3.26
CA LYS A 325 -25.76 1.85 -2.99
C LYS A 325 -26.26 0.81 -2.01
N ILE A 326 -26.21 -0.47 -2.40
CA ILE A 326 -26.55 -1.62 -1.56
C ILE A 326 -25.25 -2.37 -1.25
N ASP A 327 -24.97 -2.57 0.04
CA ASP A 327 -23.94 -3.49 0.54
C ASP A 327 -24.64 -4.80 0.93
N LEU A 328 -24.20 -5.92 0.37
CA LEU A 328 -24.79 -7.23 0.67
C LEU A 328 -24.19 -7.83 1.95
N GLU A 329 -25.05 -8.31 2.87
CA GLU A 329 -24.59 -8.91 4.11
C GLU A 329 -24.12 -10.35 3.89
N LYS A 330 -22.83 -10.64 4.14
CA LYS A 330 -22.27 -12.01 4.10
C LYS A 330 -22.59 -12.76 2.80
N VAL A 331 -22.24 -12.13 1.67
CA VAL A 331 -22.52 -12.54 0.29
C VAL A 331 -22.36 -14.03 -0.03
N TYR A 332 -21.35 -14.71 0.52
CA TYR A 332 -21.15 -16.13 0.25
C TYR A 332 -21.93 -17.04 1.20
N ASP A 333 -22.08 -16.64 2.46
CA ASP A 333 -22.59 -17.52 3.52
C ASP A 333 -24.11 -17.70 3.46
N ARG A 334 -24.84 -16.75 2.84
CA ARG A 334 -26.31 -16.72 2.82
C ARG A 334 -26.98 -17.36 1.61
N LEU A 335 -26.25 -17.69 0.56
CA LEU A 335 -26.85 -18.19 -0.69
C LEU A 335 -27.50 -19.55 -0.51
N GLU A 336 -28.79 -19.66 -0.82
CA GLU A 336 -29.52 -20.94 -0.78
C GLU A 336 -29.08 -21.88 -1.92
N TRP A 337 -28.90 -23.16 -1.62
CA TRP A 337 -28.39 -24.14 -2.59
C TRP A 337 -29.39 -24.46 -3.70
N ASP A 338 -30.69 -24.51 -3.39
CA ASP A 338 -31.73 -24.72 -4.40
C ASP A 338 -31.77 -23.56 -5.40
N PHE A 339 -31.48 -22.34 -4.93
CA PHE A 339 -31.34 -21.18 -5.80
C PHE A 339 -30.11 -21.26 -6.70
N ILE A 340 -28.97 -21.73 -6.17
CA ILE A 340 -27.78 -21.98 -7.00
C ILE A 340 -28.10 -23.01 -8.09
N HIS A 341 -28.76 -24.11 -7.73
CA HIS A 341 -29.20 -25.12 -8.69
C HIS A 341 -30.09 -24.50 -9.78
N PHE A 342 -31.10 -23.72 -9.38
CA PHE A 342 -31.96 -22.98 -10.31
C PHE A 342 -31.16 -22.06 -11.26
N CYS A 343 -30.22 -21.27 -10.75
CA CYS A 343 -29.40 -20.38 -11.56
C CYS A 343 -28.52 -21.13 -12.56
N LEU A 344 -27.94 -22.27 -12.17
CA LEU A 344 -27.13 -23.10 -13.07
C LEU A 344 -28.00 -23.70 -14.19
N THR A 345 -29.18 -24.22 -13.86
CA THR A 345 -30.15 -24.70 -14.86
C THR A 345 -30.54 -23.60 -15.84
N ARG A 346 -30.89 -22.41 -15.32
CA ARG A 346 -31.26 -21.25 -16.15
C ARG A 346 -30.12 -20.77 -17.04
N THR A 347 -28.88 -20.95 -16.61
CA THR A 347 -27.70 -20.59 -17.38
C THR A 347 -27.44 -21.56 -18.55
N GLY A 348 -28.06 -22.74 -18.54
CA GLY A 348 -27.91 -23.75 -19.59
C GLY A 348 -26.81 -24.78 -19.33
N PHE A 349 -26.41 -24.98 -18.08
CA PHE A 349 -25.57 -26.12 -17.71
C PHE A 349 -26.36 -27.43 -17.86
N ASP A 350 -25.69 -28.47 -18.35
CA ASP A 350 -26.25 -29.82 -18.40
C ASP A 350 -26.36 -30.45 -17.00
N ARG A 351 -27.22 -31.46 -16.90
CA ARG A 351 -27.53 -32.15 -15.63
C ARG A 351 -26.27 -32.64 -14.92
N ASP A 352 -25.33 -33.20 -15.67
CA ASP A 352 -24.09 -33.75 -15.13
C ASP A 352 -23.18 -32.67 -14.54
N SER A 353 -23.07 -31.51 -15.20
CA SER A 353 -22.29 -30.37 -14.68
C SER A 353 -22.92 -29.79 -13.44
N ILE A 354 -24.25 -29.64 -13.44
CA ILE A 354 -24.98 -29.17 -12.26
C ILE A 354 -24.76 -30.15 -11.11
N GLN A 355 -24.93 -31.45 -11.34
CA GLN A 355 -24.73 -32.46 -10.30
C GLN A 355 -23.32 -32.40 -9.70
N LEU A 356 -22.28 -32.29 -10.53
CA LEU A 356 -20.90 -32.20 -10.07
C LEU A 356 -20.62 -30.90 -9.30
N ILE A 357 -21.10 -29.75 -9.79
CA ILE A 357 -20.98 -28.45 -9.08
C ILE A 357 -21.71 -28.53 -7.73
N MET A 358 -22.93 -29.07 -7.72
CA MET A 358 -23.73 -29.20 -6.51
C MET A 358 -23.03 -30.11 -5.49
N HIS A 359 -22.50 -31.27 -5.90
CA HIS A 359 -21.70 -32.11 -5.00
C HIS A 359 -20.43 -31.43 -4.49
N CYS A 360 -19.86 -30.50 -5.27
CA CYS A 360 -18.76 -29.69 -4.78
C CYS A 360 -19.19 -28.77 -3.67
N ILE A 361 -20.36 -28.10 -3.75
CA ILE A 361 -20.80 -27.08 -2.78
C ILE A 361 -21.66 -27.60 -1.63
N SER A 362 -22.42 -28.69 -1.85
CA SER A 362 -23.35 -29.25 -0.89
C SER A 362 -22.68 -30.17 0.12
N ASN A 363 -23.31 -30.31 1.29
CA ASN A 363 -22.95 -31.20 2.39
C ASN A 363 -21.49 -31.14 2.88
N PRO A 364 -20.83 -29.96 2.96
CA PRO A 364 -19.53 -29.89 3.64
C PRO A 364 -19.70 -30.13 5.14
N SER A 365 -18.78 -30.88 5.73
CA SER A 365 -18.57 -30.84 7.19
C SER A 365 -17.64 -29.66 7.52
N PHE A 366 -18.12 -28.76 8.37
CA PHE A 366 -17.37 -27.61 8.85
C PHE A 366 -16.95 -27.78 10.30
N HIS A 367 -15.73 -27.36 10.64
CA HIS A 367 -15.36 -27.01 12.01
C HIS A 367 -14.65 -25.66 12.02
N VAL A 368 -14.73 -24.96 13.16
CA VAL A 368 -14.06 -23.67 13.34
C VAL A 368 -12.78 -23.86 14.12
N LYS A 369 -11.71 -23.21 13.69
CA LYS A 369 -10.43 -23.17 14.41
C LYS A 369 -10.36 -21.93 15.29
N VAL A 370 -10.48 -22.15 16.61
CA VAL A 370 -10.45 -21.09 17.64
C VAL A 370 -9.18 -21.23 18.45
N ASN A 371 -8.31 -20.21 18.41
CA ASN A 371 -7.04 -20.16 19.15
C ASN A 371 -6.13 -21.40 18.98
N GLY A 372 -6.25 -22.11 17.86
CA GLY A 372 -5.45 -23.30 17.55
C GLY A 372 -6.16 -24.63 17.80
N VAL A 373 -7.31 -24.62 18.49
CA VAL A 373 -8.14 -25.79 18.77
C VAL A 373 -9.31 -25.84 17.78
N ASN A 374 -9.67 -27.05 17.32
CA ASN A 374 -10.81 -27.25 16.44
C ASN A 374 -12.10 -27.43 17.26
N SER A 375 -13.20 -26.82 16.83
CA SER A 375 -14.53 -27.07 17.37
C SER A 375 -15.06 -28.44 16.95
N SER A 376 -16.24 -28.82 17.48
CA SER A 376 -17.03 -29.90 16.91
C SER A 376 -17.40 -29.61 15.45
N ASP A 377 -17.55 -30.67 14.67
CA ASP A 377 -18.06 -30.61 13.30
C ASP A 377 -19.55 -30.24 13.30
N PHE A 378 -19.98 -29.51 12.28
CA PHE A 378 -21.38 -29.21 12.00
C PHE A 378 -21.66 -29.22 10.48
N PRO A 379 -22.86 -29.65 10.06
CA PRO A 379 -23.25 -29.63 8.66
C PRO A 379 -23.67 -28.23 8.21
N ALA A 380 -23.67 -28.00 6.91
CA ALA A 380 -24.32 -26.86 6.27
C ALA A 380 -25.46 -27.32 5.37
N SER A 381 -26.44 -26.45 5.17
CA SER A 381 -27.53 -26.62 4.18
C SER A 381 -27.68 -25.40 3.25
N ARG A 382 -26.84 -24.38 3.42
CA ARG A 382 -26.70 -23.25 2.49
C ARG A 382 -25.29 -22.66 2.51
N GLY A 383 -25.06 -21.69 1.62
CA GLY A 383 -23.85 -20.90 1.54
C GLY A 383 -22.75 -21.57 0.70
N ILE A 384 -21.78 -20.76 0.28
CA ILE A 384 -20.59 -21.20 -0.46
C ILE A 384 -19.32 -20.73 0.27
N ARG A 385 -18.19 -21.38 -0.02
CA ARG A 385 -16.98 -21.28 0.81
C ARG A 385 -16.14 -20.05 0.46
N GLN A 386 -15.92 -19.18 1.45
CA GLN A 386 -15.03 -18.03 1.29
C GLN A 386 -13.56 -18.47 1.19
N GLY A 387 -13.02 -18.49 -0.04
CA GLY A 387 -11.65 -18.91 -0.34
C GLY A 387 -11.54 -20.11 -1.28
N ASP A 388 -12.66 -20.72 -1.64
CA ASP A 388 -12.74 -21.71 -2.71
C ASP A 388 -12.67 -21.03 -4.10
N PRO A 389 -11.85 -21.55 -5.04
CA PRO A 389 -11.76 -21.04 -6.40
C PRO A 389 -13.08 -20.94 -7.18
N LEU A 390 -14.02 -21.87 -6.96
CA LEU A 390 -15.29 -21.94 -7.71
C LEU A 390 -16.33 -20.94 -7.19
N SER A 391 -16.35 -20.71 -5.88
CA SER A 391 -17.35 -19.88 -5.20
C SER A 391 -17.57 -18.47 -5.81
N PRO A 392 -16.55 -17.68 -6.20
CA PRO A 392 -16.77 -16.38 -6.86
C PRO A 392 -17.54 -16.48 -8.18
N TYR A 393 -17.35 -17.55 -8.94
CA TYR A 393 -17.99 -17.73 -10.24
C TYR A 393 -19.45 -18.17 -10.10
N ILE A 394 -19.73 -19.02 -9.12
CA ILE A 394 -21.11 -19.36 -8.75
C ILE A 394 -21.85 -18.11 -8.26
N PHE A 395 -21.19 -17.29 -7.43
CA PHE A 395 -21.76 -16.05 -6.93
C PHE A 395 -22.15 -15.09 -8.07
N ILE A 396 -21.29 -14.86 -9.06
CA ILE A 396 -21.65 -13.95 -10.18
C ILE A 396 -22.77 -14.53 -11.06
N ILE A 397 -22.85 -15.86 -11.23
CA ILE A 397 -23.95 -16.50 -11.96
C ILE A 397 -25.28 -16.25 -11.21
N CYS A 398 -25.27 -16.38 -9.88
CA CYS A 398 -26.43 -16.06 -9.05
C CYS A 398 -26.80 -14.57 -9.11
N MET A 399 -25.83 -13.66 -9.05
CA MET A 399 -26.09 -12.21 -9.16
C MET A 399 -26.57 -11.79 -10.55
N ASN A 400 -26.22 -12.54 -11.60
CA ASN A 400 -26.75 -12.31 -12.94
C ASN A 400 -28.28 -12.48 -13.00
N TYR A 401 -28.87 -13.31 -12.14
CA TYR A 401 -30.32 -13.42 -12.03
C TYR A 401 -30.97 -12.11 -11.55
N LEU A 402 -30.34 -11.38 -10.61
CA LEU A 402 -30.81 -10.04 -10.23
C LEU A 402 -30.71 -9.06 -11.40
N SER A 403 -29.63 -9.13 -12.19
CA SER A 403 -29.48 -8.28 -13.39
C SER A 403 -30.63 -8.55 -14.36
N PHE A 404 -30.95 -9.82 -14.60
CA PHE A 404 -32.09 -10.24 -15.41
C PHE A 404 -33.43 -9.66 -14.89
N LEU A 405 -33.71 -9.77 -13.58
CA LEU A 405 -34.95 -9.22 -13.01
C LEU A 405 -35.06 -7.70 -13.18
N ILE A 406 -33.95 -6.98 -13.02
CA ILE A 406 -33.91 -5.52 -13.22
C ILE A 406 -34.14 -5.17 -14.70
N GLU A 407 -33.49 -5.90 -15.61
CA GLU A 407 -33.63 -5.69 -17.06
C GLU A 407 -35.07 -5.98 -17.53
N SER A 408 -35.70 -7.06 -17.06
CA SER A 408 -37.11 -7.34 -17.33
C SER A 408 -38.04 -6.23 -16.83
N ALA A 409 -37.84 -5.75 -15.60
CA ALA A 409 -38.62 -4.62 -15.07
C ALA A 409 -38.43 -3.32 -15.90
N CYS A 410 -37.23 -3.12 -16.47
CA CYS A 410 -36.96 -2.00 -17.37
C CYS A 410 -37.67 -2.16 -18.73
N GLN A 411 -37.70 -3.38 -19.28
CA GLN A 411 -38.38 -3.68 -20.54
C GLN A 411 -39.90 -3.53 -20.44
N GLU A 412 -40.48 -3.91 -19.31
CA GLU A 412 -41.90 -3.72 -19.00
C GLU A 412 -42.27 -2.26 -18.72
N GLY A 413 -41.27 -1.37 -18.60
CA GLY A 413 -41.47 0.05 -18.31
C GLY A 413 -41.83 0.37 -16.85
N THR A 414 -41.84 -0.63 -15.96
CA THR A 414 -42.12 -0.41 -14.53
C THR A 414 -40.92 0.19 -13.80
N TRP A 415 -39.71 -0.16 -14.22
CA TRP A 415 -38.47 0.47 -13.80
C TRP A 415 -37.95 1.41 -14.89
N ILE A 416 -37.91 2.72 -14.63
CA ILE A 416 -37.39 3.68 -15.62
C ILE A 416 -35.88 3.89 -15.38
N PRO A 417 -34.99 3.38 -16.25
CA PRO A 417 -33.53 3.49 -16.06
C PRO A 417 -33.01 4.92 -16.28
N PHE A 418 -31.82 5.21 -15.77
CA PHE A 418 -31.16 6.48 -16.04
C PHE A 418 -30.73 6.57 -17.50
N ARG A 419 -31.07 7.67 -18.18
CA ARG A 419 -30.77 7.88 -19.60
C ARG A 419 -29.76 8.99 -19.84
N PHE A 420 -28.67 8.73 -20.56
CA PHE A 420 -27.75 9.80 -20.99
C PHE A 420 -28.34 10.64 -22.14
N ARG A 421 -28.16 11.98 -22.09
CA ARG A 421 -28.71 12.90 -23.11
C ARG A 421 -28.08 12.73 -24.50
N LYS A 422 -26.78 12.44 -24.58
CA LYS A 422 -26.01 12.44 -25.85
C LYS A 422 -25.99 11.10 -26.60
N HIS A 423 -26.17 9.97 -25.92
CA HIS A 423 -25.91 8.64 -26.50
C HIS A 423 -27.05 7.64 -26.38
N ASN A 424 -28.21 8.06 -25.86
CA ASN A 424 -29.38 7.21 -25.57
C ASN A 424 -29.08 5.93 -24.74
N THR A 425 -27.92 5.87 -24.08
CA THR A 425 -27.54 4.75 -23.23
C THR A 425 -28.41 4.75 -21.97
N LEU A 426 -29.02 3.60 -21.70
CA LEU A 426 -29.85 3.35 -20.53
C LEU A 426 -29.03 2.57 -19.50
N VAL A 427 -29.00 3.05 -18.26
CA VAL A 427 -28.31 2.38 -17.15
C VAL A 427 -29.26 2.25 -15.96
N SER A 428 -29.55 1.01 -15.57
CA SER A 428 -30.38 0.69 -14.39
C SER A 428 -29.54 0.24 -13.19
N HIS A 429 -28.41 -0.44 -13.43
CA HIS A 429 -27.58 -0.98 -12.37
C HIS A 429 -26.12 -1.11 -12.78
N LEU A 430 -25.23 -1.10 -11.79
CA LEU A 430 -23.84 -1.50 -11.89
C LEU A 430 -23.53 -2.42 -10.71
N MET A 431 -23.00 -3.60 -10.98
CA MET A 431 -22.69 -4.59 -9.96
C MET A 431 -21.17 -4.73 -9.78
N PHE A 432 -20.75 -4.78 -8.51
CA PHE A 432 -19.40 -5.12 -8.07
C PHE A 432 -19.44 -6.49 -7.37
N ALA A 433 -18.35 -6.88 -6.69
CA ALA A 433 -18.30 -8.14 -5.94
C ALA A 433 -19.36 -8.21 -4.84
N ASP A 434 -19.42 -7.19 -3.98
CA ASP A 434 -20.25 -7.13 -2.76
C ASP A 434 -21.10 -5.86 -2.67
N ASP A 435 -20.83 -4.89 -3.54
CA ASP A 435 -21.56 -3.63 -3.68
C ASP A 435 -22.44 -3.66 -4.95
N LEU A 436 -23.65 -3.11 -4.86
CA LEU A 436 -24.52 -2.82 -5.99
C LEU A 436 -24.84 -1.33 -6.04
N LEU A 437 -24.81 -0.76 -7.24
CA LEU A 437 -25.35 0.57 -7.51
C LEU A 437 -26.58 0.44 -8.39
N LEU A 438 -27.70 1.02 -7.95
CA LEU A 438 -28.97 1.05 -8.67
C LEU A 438 -29.32 2.50 -9.05
N PHE A 439 -29.87 2.67 -10.24
CA PHE A 439 -30.20 3.96 -10.82
C PHE A 439 -31.61 3.95 -11.42
N GLY A 440 -32.31 5.07 -11.31
CA GLY A 440 -33.62 5.20 -11.95
C GLY A 440 -34.25 6.58 -11.77
N GLU A 441 -35.41 6.78 -12.40
CA GLU A 441 -36.27 7.94 -12.16
C GLU A 441 -36.86 7.88 -10.75
N ALA A 442 -36.83 8.99 -10.00
CA ALA A 442 -37.37 9.10 -8.66
C ALA A 442 -38.90 9.25 -8.69
N SER A 443 -39.57 8.26 -9.27
CA SER A 443 -41.03 8.14 -9.29
C SER A 443 -41.49 7.07 -8.28
N PRO A 444 -42.69 7.21 -7.68
CA PRO A 444 -43.23 6.18 -6.79
C PRO A 444 -43.33 4.80 -7.46
N GLY A 445 -43.70 4.75 -8.74
CA GLY A 445 -43.81 3.51 -9.52
C GLY A 445 -42.47 2.81 -9.68
N THR A 446 -41.41 3.53 -10.05
CA THR A 446 -40.06 2.96 -10.21
C THR A 446 -39.49 2.47 -8.87
N LEU A 447 -39.70 3.22 -7.79
CA LEU A 447 -39.24 2.80 -6.46
C LEU A 447 -39.99 1.56 -5.95
N ALA A 448 -41.30 1.46 -6.20
CA ALA A 448 -42.11 0.28 -5.85
C ALA A 448 -41.69 -0.94 -6.68
N SER A 449 -41.47 -0.78 -7.98
CA SER A 449 -40.95 -1.84 -8.86
C SER A 449 -39.59 -2.34 -8.37
N MET A 450 -38.64 -1.44 -8.10
CA MET A 450 -37.34 -1.79 -7.54
C MET A 450 -37.45 -2.55 -6.20
N GLN A 451 -38.31 -2.10 -5.29
CA GLN A 451 -38.52 -2.78 -4.02
C GLN A 451 -39.06 -4.20 -4.24
N SER A 452 -40.02 -4.38 -5.14
CA SER A 452 -40.56 -5.69 -5.48
C SER A 452 -39.50 -6.59 -6.13
N THR A 453 -38.70 -6.08 -7.08
CA THR A 453 -37.59 -6.81 -7.71
C THR A 453 -36.58 -7.30 -6.68
N LEU A 454 -36.17 -6.43 -5.75
CA LEU A 454 -35.22 -6.77 -4.70
C LEU A 454 -35.81 -7.79 -3.72
N SER A 455 -37.05 -7.59 -3.26
CA SER A 455 -37.73 -8.55 -2.38
C SER A 455 -37.83 -9.94 -3.01
N ASN A 456 -38.25 -10.02 -4.27
CA ASN A 456 -38.30 -11.28 -5.01
C ASN A 456 -36.91 -11.93 -5.05
N PHE A 457 -35.85 -11.15 -5.30
CA PHE A 457 -34.49 -11.68 -5.30
C PHE A 457 -34.04 -12.17 -3.92
N TRP A 458 -34.37 -11.47 -2.83
CA TRP A 458 -34.05 -11.89 -1.46
C TRP A 458 -34.75 -13.21 -1.10
N ASP A 459 -36.03 -13.34 -1.42
CA ASP A 459 -36.86 -14.51 -1.10
C ASP A 459 -36.38 -15.78 -1.82
N VAL A 460 -35.84 -15.65 -3.03
CA VAL A 460 -35.30 -16.80 -3.76
C VAL A 460 -33.84 -17.08 -3.39
N SER A 461 -33.02 -16.06 -3.17
CA SER A 461 -31.56 -16.25 -3.02
C SER A 461 -31.08 -16.45 -1.58
N GLY A 462 -31.88 -16.04 -0.59
CA GLY A 462 -31.46 -15.95 0.82
C GLY A 462 -30.57 -14.75 1.13
N GLN A 463 -30.23 -13.92 0.13
CA GLN A 463 -29.43 -12.71 0.33
C GLN A 463 -30.19 -11.64 1.10
N CYS A 464 -29.44 -10.75 1.74
CA CYS A 464 -30.01 -9.64 2.51
C CYS A 464 -29.13 -8.39 2.41
N MET A 465 -29.78 -7.23 2.49
CA MET A 465 -29.12 -5.93 2.51
C MET A 465 -28.52 -5.62 3.88
N ASN A 466 -27.30 -5.10 3.89
CA ASN A 466 -26.69 -4.50 5.06
C ASN A 466 -27.15 -3.04 5.23
N ASN A 467 -28.18 -2.85 6.06
CA ASN A 467 -28.79 -1.54 6.30
C ASN A 467 -27.80 -0.49 6.82
N ALA A 468 -26.79 -0.89 7.60
CA ALA A 468 -25.82 0.06 8.19
C ALA A 468 -24.83 0.62 7.16
N LYS A 469 -24.64 -0.07 6.03
CA LYS A 469 -23.66 0.31 4.99
C LYS A 469 -24.29 0.76 3.67
N SER A 470 -25.57 0.47 3.48
CA SER A 470 -26.31 0.88 2.28
C SER A 470 -26.69 2.37 2.34
N LYS A 471 -26.66 3.05 1.20
CA LYS A 471 -26.88 4.51 1.09
C LYS A 471 -27.87 4.83 -0.02
N PHE A 472 -28.67 5.87 0.19
CA PHE A 472 -29.67 6.35 -0.77
C PHE A 472 -29.43 7.84 -1.08
N SER A 473 -29.59 8.26 -2.33
CA SER A 473 -29.41 9.66 -2.76
C SER A 473 -30.35 10.02 -3.91
N ILE A 474 -30.90 11.25 -3.90
CA ILE A 474 -31.80 11.78 -4.94
C ILE A 474 -31.21 13.09 -5.50
N SER A 475 -31.40 13.36 -6.80
CA SER A 475 -31.04 14.64 -7.43
C SER A 475 -32.06 15.74 -7.08
N LYS A 476 -31.56 16.84 -6.48
CA LYS A 476 -32.09 18.22 -6.21
C LYS A 476 -33.55 18.67 -6.43
N MET A 477 -34.56 17.84 -6.65
CA MET A 477 -35.96 18.31 -6.76
C MET A 477 -36.93 17.45 -5.95
N LEU A 478 -36.64 17.23 -4.66
CA LEU A 478 -37.60 16.63 -3.72
C LEU A 478 -37.34 16.90 -2.23
N ASP A 479 -36.65 18.00 -1.88
CA ASP A 479 -36.61 18.43 -0.47
C ASP A 479 -38.00 18.91 0.03
N ALA A 480 -38.91 19.31 -0.88
CA ALA A 480 -40.23 19.84 -0.51
C ALA A 480 -41.35 18.78 -0.37
N VAL A 481 -41.30 17.66 -1.12
CA VAL A 481 -42.39 16.66 -1.13
C VAL A 481 -42.15 15.51 -0.14
N CYS A 482 -40.89 15.17 0.17
CA CYS A 482 -40.58 14.20 1.25
C CYS A 482 -40.76 14.79 2.66
N SER A 483 -40.87 16.11 2.80
CA SER A 483 -41.04 16.80 4.09
C SER A 483 -42.47 16.79 4.61
N SER A 484 -43.46 16.53 3.75
CA SER A 484 -44.90 16.62 4.06
C SER A 484 -45.67 15.30 3.91
N SER A 485 -45.01 14.21 3.52
CA SER A 485 -45.65 12.90 3.34
C SER A 485 -44.97 11.83 4.19
N SER A 486 -45.58 11.51 5.33
CA SER A 486 -45.23 10.43 6.26
C SER A 486 -45.21 9.02 5.64
N GLN A 487 -45.41 8.89 4.32
CA GLN A 487 -45.61 7.64 3.58
C GLN A 487 -44.34 7.08 2.90
N PHE A 488 -43.28 7.86 2.69
CA PHE A 488 -42.09 7.38 1.96
C PHE A 488 -40.98 6.88 2.91
N ARG A 489 -41.25 5.78 3.62
CA ARG A 489 -40.21 4.95 4.26
C ARG A 489 -40.04 3.68 3.42
N LEU A 490 -38.85 3.46 2.86
CA LEU A 490 -38.45 2.15 2.31
C LEU A 490 -38.45 1.13 3.46
N GLN A 491 -39.59 0.44 3.65
CA GLN A 491 -39.72 -0.69 4.56
C GLN A 491 -39.46 -1.96 3.75
N ILE A 492 -38.21 -2.41 3.71
CA ILE A 492 -37.87 -3.75 3.23
C ILE A 492 -37.84 -4.65 4.47
N THR A 493 -38.93 -5.35 4.73
CA THR A 493 -38.97 -6.39 5.77
C THR A 493 -38.43 -7.71 5.20
N PRO A 494 -37.45 -8.36 5.85
CA PRO A 494 -37.06 -9.73 5.49
C PRO A 494 -38.18 -10.72 5.82
N PRO A 495 -38.29 -11.86 5.12
CA PRO A 495 -39.32 -12.86 5.39
C PRO A 495 -39.10 -13.52 6.76
N ASN A 496 -40.15 -13.51 7.59
CA ASN A 496 -40.42 -14.35 8.76
C ASN A 496 -39.29 -14.58 9.79
N HIS A 497 -39.03 -13.60 10.65
CA HIS A 497 -38.69 -13.88 12.06
C HIS A 497 -39.97 -13.85 12.90
N ARG A 498 -40.65 -14.99 13.07
CA ARG A 498 -41.60 -15.18 14.18
C ARG A 498 -40.80 -15.32 15.46
N HIS A 499 -40.45 -14.19 16.06
CA HIS A 499 -40.37 -13.90 17.50
C HIS A 499 -39.45 -12.68 17.72
N HIS A 500 -39.96 -11.76 18.53
CA HIS A 500 -39.44 -10.44 18.95
C HIS A 500 -39.70 -9.24 18.03
N ASN A 501 -40.67 -8.44 18.50
CA ASN A 501 -41.03 -7.10 18.06
C ASN A 501 -39.83 -6.14 18.08
N HIS A 502 -39.21 -5.89 16.93
CA HIS A 502 -38.50 -4.62 16.67
C HIS A 502 -38.84 -4.10 15.27
N ARG A 503 -39.86 -3.22 15.21
CA ARG A 503 -40.08 -2.32 14.08
C ARG A 503 -38.98 -1.26 14.09
N CYS A 504 -38.06 -1.27 13.12
CA CYS A 504 -37.03 -0.24 13.00
C CYS A 504 -37.22 0.56 11.71
N SER A 505 -37.27 1.88 11.88
CA SER A 505 -37.46 2.85 10.80
C SER A 505 -36.17 3.60 10.52
N LEU A 506 -35.88 3.89 9.25
CA LEU A 506 -34.85 4.85 8.88
C LEU A 506 -35.32 6.25 9.31
N ASN A 507 -34.66 6.84 10.30
CA ASN A 507 -34.87 8.22 10.70
C ASN A 507 -33.80 9.11 10.05
N PHE A 508 -34.25 10.18 9.42
CA PHE A 508 -33.40 11.23 8.86
C PHE A 508 -32.93 12.17 9.99
N PRO A 509 -31.62 12.47 10.13
CA PRO A 509 -31.21 13.58 10.98
C PRO A 509 -31.62 14.90 10.32
N ARG A 510 -32.44 15.71 11.02
CA ARG A 510 -32.69 17.11 10.67
C ARG A 510 -31.37 17.88 10.78
N ARG A 511 -31.05 18.71 9.77
CA ARG A 511 -29.99 19.73 9.85
C ARG A 511 -30.20 20.57 11.12
N ARG A 512 -29.32 20.43 12.10
CA ARG A 512 -29.05 21.47 13.09
C ARG A 512 -27.71 22.09 12.72
N ASN A 513 -27.75 23.37 12.36
CA ASN A 513 -26.61 24.26 12.48
C ASN A 513 -26.17 24.23 13.95
N LEU A 514 -24.97 23.73 14.23
CA LEU A 514 -24.33 23.95 15.52
C LEU A 514 -22.88 24.35 15.27
N ILE A 515 -22.62 25.53 15.80
CA ILE A 515 -21.40 26.31 15.85
C ILE A 515 -20.29 25.53 16.55
N ALA A 516 -19.05 25.87 16.22
CA ALA A 516 -17.83 25.41 16.88
C ALA A 516 -17.96 25.42 18.41
N SER A 517 -17.61 24.30 19.05
CA SER A 517 -17.21 24.28 20.45
C SER A 517 -16.10 23.23 20.68
N SER A 518 -14.99 23.77 21.14
CA SER A 518 -13.81 23.13 21.70
C SER A 518 -14.13 22.15 22.85
N LEU A 519 -13.37 21.06 22.95
CA LEU A 519 -13.16 20.24 24.15
C LEU A 519 -11.76 19.58 24.06
N PRO A 520 -11.12 19.21 25.18
CA PRO A 520 -9.79 19.64 25.60
C PRO A 520 -8.72 18.55 25.45
N PRO A 521 -7.42 18.86 25.65
CA PRO A 521 -6.36 17.86 25.57
C PRO A 521 -6.35 16.97 26.84
N PRO A 522 -6.13 15.65 26.73
CA PRO A 522 -5.71 14.86 27.87
C PRO A 522 -4.24 15.14 28.16
N SER A 523 -4.04 15.69 29.35
CA SER A 523 -2.81 15.90 30.12
C SER A 523 -1.69 14.88 29.91
N SER A 524 -0.52 15.38 29.54
CA SER A 524 0.77 14.79 29.90
C SER A 524 1.05 15.04 31.38
N ASN A 525 1.37 13.99 32.14
CA ASN A 525 2.35 13.97 33.23
C ASN A 525 2.07 12.75 34.10
N TYR A 526 2.87 11.70 33.97
CA TYR A 526 3.36 10.92 35.11
C TYR A 526 4.68 10.23 34.70
N ILE A 527 5.78 10.85 35.17
CA ILE A 527 7.04 10.25 35.63
C ILE A 527 7.99 9.64 34.57
N SER A 528 8.98 10.46 34.23
CA SER A 528 10.38 10.04 34.09
C SER A 528 10.96 9.67 35.46
N GLN A 529 11.64 8.53 35.59
CA GLN A 529 12.80 8.33 36.48
C GLN A 529 13.34 6.91 36.35
N ALA A 530 14.53 6.77 35.75
CA ALA A 530 15.63 5.91 36.18
C ALA A 530 16.75 5.94 35.12
N ILE A 531 17.66 6.90 35.26
CA ILE A 531 19.03 6.82 34.75
C ILE A 531 19.88 6.34 35.94
N LEU A 532 20.75 5.34 35.73
CA LEU A 532 22.16 5.25 36.18
C LEU A 532 22.62 3.82 36.50
N SER A 533 23.93 3.60 36.28
CA SER A 533 24.77 2.40 36.47
C SER A 533 24.86 1.49 35.21
N GLN A 534 26.02 1.12 34.66
CA GLN A 534 27.42 1.20 35.06
C GLN A 534 28.34 0.99 33.83
N LYS A 535 29.41 1.81 33.75
CA LYS A 535 30.79 1.55 33.27
C LYS A 535 31.06 0.73 32.00
N PHE A 536 31.67 1.39 31.01
CA PHE A 536 32.65 0.79 30.08
C PHE A 536 33.96 0.48 30.81
N PRO A 537 34.77 -0.47 30.29
CA PRO A 537 36.20 -0.28 30.24
C PRO A 537 36.74 -0.26 28.80
N ASP A 538 37.73 0.60 28.65
CA ASP A 538 38.54 0.92 27.47
C ASP A 538 39.41 -0.24 26.97
N GLY A 539 39.75 -0.20 25.68
CA GLY A 539 40.85 -0.97 25.10
C GLY A 539 40.97 -0.75 23.59
N SER A 540 42.00 -0.04 23.16
CA SER A 540 42.45 0.11 21.76
C SER A 540 43.92 -0.37 21.65
N PRO A 541 44.55 -0.39 20.47
CA PRO A 541 44.40 -1.34 19.37
C PRO A 541 45.72 -2.10 19.11
N SER A 542 45.70 -3.18 18.33
CA SER A 542 46.94 -3.67 17.70
C SER A 542 46.71 -4.26 16.31
N SER A 543 47.75 -4.06 15.52
CA SER A 543 47.89 -4.11 14.08
C SER A 543 47.97 -5.50 13.46
N ALA A 544 47.59 -5.55 12.17
CA ALA A 544 48.38 -6.03 11.04
C ALA A 544 47.78 -7.21 10.26
N ASN A 545 47.63 -6.91 8.95
CA ASN A 545 47.76 -7.78 7.78
C ASN A 545 46.84 -8.98 7.66
N ASP A 546 45.92 -8.91 6.69
CA ASP A 546 45.89 -10.00 5.72
C ASP A 546 45.38 -9.62 4.32
N ALA A 547 45.95 -10.39 3.39
CA ALA A 547 45.96 -10.34 1.95
C ALA A 547 44.65 -9.97 1.20
N ALA A 548 44.88 -9.34 0.05
CA ALA A 548 43.92 -8.85 -0.93
C ALA A 548 42.86 -9.88 -1.37
N ASN A 549 41.59 -9.51 -1.19
CA ASN A 549 40.44 -10.19 -1.79
C ASN A 549 40.09 -9.50 -3.14
N PRO A 550 39.96 -10.21 -4.28
CA PRO A 550 39.66 -9.62 -5.59
C PRO A 550 38.32 -8.86 -5.68
N PHE A 551 37.48 -8.92 -4.63
CA PHE A 551 36.25 -8.13 -4.50
C PHE A 551 36.48 -6.67 -4.10
N LEU A 552 37.59 -6.32 -3.45
CA LEU A 552 37.90 -4.93 -3.06
C LEU A 552 38.37 -4.06 -4.25
N LEU A 553 38.84 -4.69 -5.34
CA LEU A 553 39.22 -3.99 -6.56
C LEU A 553 37.99 -3.49 -7.34
N PHE A 554 36.84 -4.18 -7.21
CA PHE A 554 35.60 -3.78 -7.86
C PHE A 554 34.90 -2.59 -7.16
N LEU A 555 35.18 -2.40 -5.86
CA LEU A 555 34.64 -1.28 -5.07
C LEU A 555 35.41 0.04 -5.31
N HIS A 556 36.70 -0.03 -5.66
CA HIS A 556 37.55 1.15 -5.89
C HIS A 556 37.19 1.96 -7.15
N ILE A 557 36.48 1.37 -8.11
CA ILE A 557 36.26 2.01 -9.42
C ILE A 557 34.91 2.76 -9.49
N TYR A 558 33.92 2.44 -8.65
CA TYR A 558 32.55 2.97 -8.82
C TYR A 558 31.91 3.66 -7.61
N VAL A 559 32.50 3.57 -6.41
CA VAL A 559 32.09 4.38 -5.26
C VAL A 559 33.35 5.09 -4.78
N GLY A 560 33.52 6.35 -5.15
CA GLY A 560 34.62 7.18 -4.69
C GLY A 560 34.50 7.44 -3.18
N ILE A 561 34.95 6.48 -2.38
CA ILE A 561 35.30 6.69 -0.98
C ILE A 561 36.78 7.07 -1.01
N ALA A 562 37.05 8.36 -0.83
CA ALA A 562 38.40 8.88 -0.70
C ALA A 562 39.14 8.18 0.46
N GLU A 563 40.41 7.85 0.24
CA GLU A 563 41.37 7.44 1.27
C GLU A 563 41.44 8.44 2.44
N PRO A 564 41.91 8.04 3.63
CA PRO A 564 41.88 8.88 4.82
C PRO A 564 42.87 10.03 4.68
N LEU A 565 42.38 11.20 4.26
CA LEU A 565 43.14 12.44 4.32
C LEU A 565 43.14 12.94 5.77
N THR A 566 44.35 12.93 6.32
CA THR A 566 44.81 13.47 7.60
C THR A 566 43.98 14.61 8.20
N SER A 567 43.67 14.47 9.49
CA SER A 567 43.08 15.49 10.36
C SER A 567 44.03 16.69 10.56
N SER A 568 44.03 17.65 9.63
CA SER A 568 44.63 18.97 9.87
C SER A 568 44.25 19.98 8.78
N VAL A 569 43.06 20.60 8.86
CA VAL A 569 42.87 21.96 8.34
C VAL A 569 41.95 22.74 9.27
N ALA A 570 42.44 23.01 10.47
CA ALA A 570 42.16 24.30 11.08
C ALA A 570 43.05 25.34 10.38
N SER A 571 42.45 26.47 10.00
CA SER A 571 43.09 27.72 9.58
C SER A 571 44.09 27.68 8.42
N LYS A 572 43.63 28.08 7.23
CA LYS A 572 44.37 29.07 6.44
C LYS A 572 43.61 30.39 6.49
N SER A 573 44.07 31.24 7.40
CA SER A 573 43.92 32.67 7.34
C SER A 573 44.69 33.19 6.13
N ASP A 574 43.97 33.54 5.07
CA ASP A 574 44.41 34.59 4.15
C ASP A 574 43.32 35.66 4.19
N GLY A 575 43.69 36.94 4.24
CA GLY A 575 42.80 38.07 4.53
C GLY A 575 41.74 38.37 3.46
N SER A 576 41.45 37.44 2.55
CA SER A 576 40.47 37.56 1.48
C SER A 576 39.07 37.18 1.96
N ARG A 577 38.09 38.06 1.75
CA ARG A 577 36.67 37.74 1.95
C ARG A 577 36.28 36.52 1.11
N LEU A 578 35.52 35.60 1.71
CA LEU A 578 35.01 34.41 1.04
C LEU A 578 34.10 34.84 -0.14
N ARG A 579 34.38 34.38 -1.37
CA ARG A 579 33.59 34.76 -2.54
C ARG A 579 32.46 33.76 -2.75
N VAL A 580 31.22 34.23 -2.69
CA VAL A 580 30.02 33.39 -2.72
C VAL A 580 29.16 33.73 -3.94
N ALA A 581 29.05 32.81 -4.90
CA ALA A 581 28.18 33.00 -6.06
C ALA A 581 26.71 32.85 -5.70
N TYR A 582 25.87 33.68 -6.30
CA TYR A 582 24.43 33.56 -6.25
C TYR A 582 23.83 33.94 -7.61
N GLN A 583 22.63 33.44 -7.92
CA GLN A 583 21.94 33.82 -9.16
C GLN A 583 21.11 35.09 -8.93
N GLY A 584 21.29 36.08 -9.82
CA GLY A 584 20.57 37.35 -9.82
C GLY A 584 21.49 38.56 -9.76
N VAL A 585 20.89 39.74 -9.59
CA VAL A 585 21.61 41.01 -9.41
C VAL A 585 21.60 41.46 -7.95
N ASN A 586 22.35 42.52 -7.61
CA ASN A 586 22.35 43.09 -6.26
C ASN A 586 20.93 43.52 -5.85
N GLY A 587 20.53 43.20 -4.62
CA GLY A 587 19.21 43.34 -4.06
C GLY A 587 18.33 42.09 -4.17
N ALA A 588 18.78 41.02 -4.84
CA ALA A 588 18.02 39.78 -4.95
C ALA A 588 17.95 39.02 -3.62
N TYR A 589 16.89 38.22 -3.43
CA TYR A 589 16.77 37.35 -2.23
C TYR A 589 17.91 36.31 -2.14
N SER A 590 18.48 35.91 -3.26
CA SER A 590 19.65 35.03 -3.33
C SER A 590 20.91 35.68 -2.76
N GLU A 591 21.08 37.00 -2.90
CA GLU A 591 22.19 37.75 -2.29
C GLU A 591 22.04 37.77 -0.76
N LEU A 592 20.83 38.11 -0.28
CA LEU A 592 20.52 38.09 1.15
C LEU A 592 20.72 36.69 1.76
N ALA A 593 20.37 35.63 1.02
CA ALA A 593 20.62 34.27 1.43
C ALA A 593 22.13 33.95 1.51
N ALA A 594 22.93 34.46 0.58
CA ALA A 594 24.39 34.30 0.59
C ALA A 594 25.03 35.00 1.80
N GLU A 595 24.64 36.24 2.09
CA GLU A 595 25.11 37.01 3.25
C GLU A 595 24.68 36.38 4.58
N THR A 596 23.47 35.82 4.63
CA THR A 596 22.97 35.10 5.81
C THR A 596 23.73 33.79 6.02
N ALA A 597 24.06 33.08 4.94
CA ALA A 597 24.80 31.82 4.99
C ALA A 597 26.26 32.03 5.43
N TYR A 598 26.90 33.10 4.97
CA TYR A 598 28.30 33.41 5.22
C TYR A 598 28.46 34.87 5.63
N PRO A 599 28.42 35.19 6.93
CA PRO A 599 28.66 36.55 7.42
C PRO A 599 30.04 37.06 6.94
N ASN A 600 30.10 38.28 6.41
CA ASN A 600 31.30 38.92 5.85
C ASN A 600 31.82 38.34 4.50
N CYS A 601 30.98 37.67 3.72
CA CYS A 601 31.33 37.23 2.37
C CYS A 601 31.32 38.36 1.32
N GLU A 602 32.02 38.16 0.21
CA GLU A 602 31.84 38.91 -1.04
C GLU A 602 30.82 38.17 -1.91
N ALA A 603 29.60 38.71 -2.02
CA ALA A 603 28.56 38.12 -2.86
C ALA A 603 28.83 38.42 -4.34
N VAL A 604 28.93 37.37 -5.16
CA VAL A 604 29.26 37.47 -6.59
C VAL A 604 28.00 37.19 -7.42
N PRO A 605 27.42 38.19 -8.10
CA PRO A 605 26.21 38.00 -8.91
C PRO A 605 26.51 37.17 -10.16
N CYS A 606 25.60 36.26 -10.50
CA CYS A 606 25.63 35.44 -11.71
C CYS A 606 24.31 35.55 -12.46
N ASP A 607 24.36 35.70 -13.78
CA ASP A 607 23.16 35.90 -14.60
C ASP A 607 22.25 34.65 -14.61
N GLN A 608 22.85 33.45 -14.62
CA GLN A 608 22.13 32.17 -14.70
C GLN A 608 22.58 31.20 -13.60
N PHE A 609 21.74 30.22 -13.28
CA PHE A 609 22.12 29.16 -12.33
C PHE A 609 23.35 28.39 -12.80
N ASP A 610 23.38 27.98 -14.07
CA ASP A 610 24.50 27.26 -14.70
C ASP A 610 25.84 27.99 -14.50
N THR A 611 25.86 29.32 -14.66
CA THR A 611 27.07 30.14 -14.46
C THR A 611 27.56 30.13 -13.01
N ALA A 612 26.67 30.02 -12.02
CA ALA A 612 27.07 29.92 -10.62
C ALA A 612 27.68 28.54 -10.28
N PHE A 613 27.14 27.46 -10.87
CA PHE A 613 27.73 26.12 -10.76
C PHE A 613 29.11 26.05 -11.44
N GLU A 614 29.23 26.57 -12.66
CA GLU A 614 30.50 26.62 -13.40
C GLU A 614 31.55 27.49 -12.69
N ALA A 615 31.15 28.63 -12.11
CA ALA A 615 32.05 29.50 -11.37
C ALA A 615 32.65 28.78 -10.14
N LEU A 616 31.84 27.98 -9.44
CA LEU A 616 32.31 27.18 -8.31
C LEU A 616 33.22 26.04 -8.76
N GLU A 617 32.93 25.40 -9.89
CA GLU A 617 33.76 24.33 -10.45
C GLU A 617 35.12 24.84 -10.98
N ARG A 618 35.12 26.03 -11.60
CA ARG A 618 36.32 26.67 -12.19
C ARG A 618 37.15 27.49 -11.21
N TRP A 619 36.92 27.37 -9.90
CA TRP A 619 37.67 28.12 -8.87
C TRP A 619 37.53 29.64 -8.95
N LEU A 620 36.48 30.15 -9.61
CA LEU A 620 36.19 31.59 -9.68
C LEU A 620 35.51 32.09 -8.41
N VAL A 621 34.83 31.21 -7.67
CA VAL A 621 34.24 31.46 -6.36
C VAL A 621 34.54 30.31 -5.40
N ASP A 622 34.41 30.55 -4.10
CA ASP A 622 34.69 29.57 -3.05
C ASP A 622 33.47 28.75 -2.66
N ARG A 623 32.28 29.37 -2.75
CA ARG A 623 30.98 28.78 -2.42
C ARG A 623 29.92 29.26 -3.39
N ALA A 624 28.80 28.54 -3.47
CA ALA A 624 27.59 29.02 -4.14
C ALA A 624 26.37 28.83 -3.23
N VAL A 625 25.43 29.77 -3.28
CA VAL A 625 24.15 29.69 -2.55
C VAL A 625 23.01 29.78 -3.53
N LEU A 626 22.26 28.69 -3.68
CA LEU A 626 21.26 28.56 -4.75
C LEU A 626 19.91 28.08 -4.19
N PRO A 627 18.78 28.64 -4.67
CA PRO A 627 17.46 28.25 -4.21
C PRO A 627 17.10 26.86 -4.74
N ILE A 628 16.49 26.02 -3.91
CA ILE A 628 16.08 24.66 -4.30
C ILE A 628 14.58 24.42 -4.16
N GLU A 629 13.91 25.16 -3.28
CA GLU A 629 12.49 24.97 -2.98
C GLU A 629 11.90 26.26 -2.40
N ASN A 630 10.66 26.57 -2.77
CA ASN A 630 9.87 27.65 -2.19
C ASN A 630 8.55 27.07 -1.65
N SER A 631 8.08 27.56 -0.50
CA SER A 631 6.86 27.03 0.14
C SER A 631 5.60 27.17 -0.71
N LEU A 632 5.54 28.17 -1.61
CA LEU A 632 4.41 28.41 -2.51
C LEU A 632 4.65 27.86 -3.92
N GLY A 633 5.88 27.96 -4.42
CA GLY A 633 6.26 27.57 -5.78
C GLY A 633 6.73 26.12 -5.95
N GLY A 634 6.95 25.40 -4.85
CA GLY A 634 7.50 24.04 -4.87
C GLY A 634 9.00 23.99 -5.21
N SER A 635 9.46 22.84 -5.69
CA SER A 635 10.87 22.57 -6.00
C SER A 635 11.34 23.22 -7.31
N ILE A 636 12.56 23.76 -7.29
CA ILE A 636 13.23 24.33 -8.46
C ILE A 636 14.02 23.21 -9.15
N HIS A 637 13.34 22.46 -10.00
CA HIS A 637 13.86 21.25 -10.66
C HIS A 637 15.15 21.47 -11.47
N ARG A 638 15.34 22.65 -12.05
CA ARG A 638 16.55 22.98 -12.81
C ARG A 638 17.81 22.89 -11.96
N ASN A 639 17.75 23.33 -10.70
CA ASN A 639 18.91 23.30 -9.80
C ASN A 639 19.20 21.89 -9.29
N TYR A 640 18.18 21.04 -9.13
CA TYR A 640 18.36 19.61 -8.89
C TYR A 640 19.07 18.90 -10.06
N ASP A 641 18.73 19.24 -11.31
CA ASP A 641 19.41 18.68 -12.48
C ASP A 641 20.88 19.12 -12.57
N LEU A 642 21.17 20.39 -12.25
CA LEU A 642 22.52 20.92 -12.25
C LEU A 642 23.38 20.26 -11.16
N LEU A 643 22.82 20.02 -9.98
CA LEU A 643 23.50 19.25 -8.92
C LEU A 643 23.89 17.84 -9.35
N LEU A 644 23.09 17.18 -10.20
CA LEU A 644 23.44 15.86 -10.73
C LEU A 644 24.51 15.90 -11.84
N ARG A 645 24.61 17.02 -12.56
CA ARG A 645 25.58 17.20 -13.66
C ARG A 645 26.96 17.60 -13.16
N HIS A 646 27.01 18.48 -12.15
CA HIS A 646 28.26 18.97 -11.57
C HIS A 646 28.63 18.14 -10.33
N ARG A 647 29.91 17.83 -10.16
CA ARG A 647 30.42 17.09 -8.98
C ARG A 647 30.60 18.02 -7.79
N LEU A 648 29.52 18.64 -7.34
CA LEU A 648 29.51 19.58 -6.22
C LEU A 648 28.78 18.98 -5.02
N HIS A 649 29.20 19.40 -3.83
CA HIS A 649 28.68 18.91 -2.56
C HIS A 649 27.82 19.96 -1.90
N ILE A 650 26.66 19.54 -1.42
CA ILE A 650 25.85 20.38 -0.52
C ILE A 650 26.58 20.37 0.83
N VAL A 651 26.82 21.55 1.41
CA VAL A 651 27.53 21.72 2.69
C VAL A 651 26.65 22.36 3.78
N GLY A 652 25.48 22.90 3.40
CA GLY A 652 24.56 23.56 4.32
C GLY A 652 23.25 23.93 3.64
N GLU A 653 22.28 24.37 4.45
CA GLU A 653 21.02 24.93 3.96
C GLU A 653 20.66 26.21 4.72
N VAL A 654 20.01 27.15 4.04
CA VAL A 654 19.46 28.38 4.65
C VAL A 654 18.00 28.50 4.25
N LYS A 655 17.14 28.81 5.22
CA LYS A 655 15.72 29.09 4.98
C LYS A 655 15.49 30.58 5.19
N LEU A 656 15.09 31.28 4.12
CA LEU A 656 14.89 32.71 4.14
C LEU A 656 13.39 33.02 3.98
N PRO A 657 12.76 33.75 4.93
CA PRO A 657 11.42 34.27 4.73
C PRO A 657 11.43 35.35 3.65
N ILE A 658 10.55 35.21 2.65
CA ILE A 658 10.46 36.11 1.51
C ILE A 658 9.36 37.13 1.78
N ARG A 659 9.78 38.38 1.99
CA ARG A 659 8.91 39.53 2.26
C ARG A 659 8.98 40.51 1.10
N HIS A 660 7.89 40.59 0.35
CA HIS A 660 7.78 41.45 -0.82
C HIS A 660 7.40 42.87 -0.39
N CYS A 661 8.10 43.85 -0.95
CA CYS A 661 7.84 45.28 -0.75
C CYS A 661 7.43 45.92 -2.07
N LEU A 662 6.46 46.83 -2.03
CA LEU A 662 6.13 47.70 -3.15
C LEU A 662 7.05 48.93 -3.13
N LEU A 663 7.87 49.06 -4.17
CA LEU A 663 8.90 50.10 -4.28
C LEU A 663 8.55 51.10 -5.37
N ALA A 664 8.85 52.37 -5.16
CA ALA A 664 8.73 53.43 -6.16
C ALA A 664 9.81 54.50 -6.00
N ASN A 665 9.97 55.36 -7.00
CA ASN A 665 10.93 56.47 -6.90
C ASN A 665 10.54 57.46 -5.79
N PRO A 666 11.53 58.14 -5.16
CA PRO A 666 11.26 59.10 -4.09
C PRO A 666 10.23 60.16 -4.50
N GLY A 667 9.22 60.36 -3.66
CA GLY A 667 8.14 61.33 -3.88
C GLY A 667 6.92 60.83 -4.66
N VAL A 668 6.94 59.62 -5.20
CA VAL A 668 5.77 58.98 -5.85
C VAL A 668 4.84 58.40 -4.78
N LYS A 669 3.53 58.63 -4.90
CA LYS A 669 2.49 58.04 -4.02
C LYS A 669 1.88 56.78 -4.63
N ILE A 670 1.28 55.92 -3.80
CA ILE A 670 0.62 54.68 -4.25
C ILE A 670 -0.45 54.96 -5.31
N ASP A 671 -1.24 56.03 -5.14
CA ASP A 671 -2.32 56.42 -6.06
C ASP A 671 -1.83 56.88 -7.44
N GLU A 672 -0.53 57.19 -7.58
CA GLU A 672 0.07 57.64 -8.84
C GLU A 672 0.60 56.48 -9.69
N LEU A 673 0.63 55.27 -9.13
CA LEU A 673 1.10 54.06 -9.82
C LEU A 673 0.03 53.53 -10.78
N LYS A 674 0.42 53.29 -12.03
CA LYS A 674 -0.44 52.65 -13.05
C LYS A 674 -0.05 51.20 -13.29
N ARG A 675 1.23 50.87 -13.08
CA ARG A 675 1.80 49.55 -13.34
C ARG A 675 2.85 49.16 -12.31
N VAL A 676 3.04 47.86 -12.14
CA VAL A 676 4.03 47.28 -11.22
C VAL A 676 4.80 46.18 -11.93
N LEU A 677 6.13 46.27 -11.86
CA LEU A 677 7.07 45.34 -12.48
C LEU A 677 7.63 44.36 -11.45
N SER A 678 7.66 43.07 -11.77
CA SER A 678 8.42 42.07 -11.01
C SER A 678 8.49 40.72 -11.74
N HIS A 679 9.17 39.75 -11.15
CA HIS A 679 9.15 38.37 -11.60
C HIS A 679 7.71 37.80 -11.57
N PRO A 680 7.27 37.00 -12.58
CA PRO A 680 5.92 36.44 -12.63
C PRO A 680 5.47 35.76 -11.33
N GLN A 681 6.39 35.02 -10.68
CA GLN A 681 6.10 34.35 -9.42
C GLN A 681 5.87 35.32 -8.26
N ALA A 682 6.59 36.45 -8.20
CA ALA A 682 6.40 37.47 -7.18
C ALA A 682 5.08 38.24 -7.39
N LEU A 683 4.72 38.52 -8.65
CA LEU A 683 3.43 39.14 -9.01
C LEU A 683 2.24 38.24 -8.67
N ALA A 684 2.37 36.93 -8.87
CA ALA A 684 1.35 35.95 -8.50
C ALA A 684 1.22 35.83 -6.98
N GLN A 685 2.32 35.96 -6.23
CA GLN A 685 2.33 35.91 -4.77
C GLN A 685 1.74 37.16 -4.11
N CYS A 686 1.52 38.25 -4.85
CA CYS A 686 0.96 39.50 -4.33
C CYS A 686 -0.34 39.89 -5.07
N GLU A 687 -1.03 38.93 -5.66
CA GLU A 687 -2.15 39.19 -6.57
C GLU A 687 -3.30 39.92 -5.85
N HIS A 688 -3.67 39.47 -4.64
CA HIS A 688 -4.78 40.08 -3.91
C HIS A 688 -4.46 41.52 -3.48
N THR A 689 -3.23 41.76 -3.03
CA THR A 689 -2.79 43.09 -2.58
C THR A 689 -2.62 44.05 -3.77
N LEU A 690 -2.03 43.61 -4.88
CA LEU A 690 -1.89 44.43 -6.08
C LEU A 690 -3.24 44.75 -6.74
N ALA A 691 -4.21 43.81 -6.70
CA ALA A 691 -5.56 44.06 -7.19
C ALA A 691 -6.29 45.15 -6.40
N LYS A 692 -6.07 45.25 -5.08
CA LYS A 692 -6.63 46.34 -4.24
C LYS A 692 -6.09 47.72 -4.62
N PHE A 693 -4.84 47.80 -5.08
CA PHE A 693 -4.23 49.04 -5.53
C PHE A 693 -4.60 49.42 -6.97
N GLY A 694 -5.31 48.55 -7.72
CA GLY A 694 -5.77 48.86 -9.07
C GLY A 694 -4.67 49.00 -10.12
N VAL A 695 -3.47 48.47 -9.85
CA VAL A 695 -2.28 48.59 -10.71
C VAL A 695 -2.18 47.44 -11.71
N THR A 696 -1.72 47.74 -12.92
CA THR A 696 -1.46 46.71 -13.95
C THR A 696 -0.14 45.98 -13.69
N ARG A 697 -0.09 44.67 -13.96
CA ARG A 697 1.06 43.82 -13.64
C ARG A 697 1.91 43.58 -14.90
N GLU A 698 3.20 43.90 -14.83
CA GLU A 698 4.14 43.75 -15.95
C GLU A 698 5.26 42.78 -15.53
N ALA A 699 5.35 41.64 -16.21
CA ALA A 699 6.31 40.59 -15.89
C ALA A 699 7.70 40.91 -16.45
N VAL A 700 8.71 40.81 -15.60
CA VAL A 700 10.14 40.92 -15.96
C VAL A 700 10.94 39.75 -15.39
N ASP A 701 12.19 39.58 -15.82
CA ASP A 701 12.95 38.36 -15.50
C ASP A 701 13.44 38.25 -14.04
N ASP A 702 13.51 39.35 -13.29
CA ASP A 702 14.00 39.36 -11.90
C ASP A 702 13.34 40.45 -11.05
N THR A 703 13.17 40.18 -9.74
CA THR A 703 12.58 41.14 -8.80
C THR A 703 13.52 42.31 -8.51
N ALA A 704 14.81 42.06 -8.29
CA ALA A 704 15.78 43.12 -8.06
C ALA A 704 16.10 43.88 -9.37
N GLY A 705 16.12 43.17 -10.49
CA GLY A 705 16.15 43.77 -11.84
C GLY A 705 15.00 44.75 -12.08
N ALA A 706 13.77 44.42 -11.64
CA ALA A 706 12.63 45.31 -11.72
C ALA A 706 12.85 46.62 -10.94
N ALA A 707 13.36 46.53 -9.71
CA ALA A 707 13.69 47.70 -8.89
C ALA A 707 14.78 48.56 -9.55
N LYS A 708 15.84 47.93 -10.07
CA LYS A 708 16.89 48.62 -10.82
C LYS A 708 16.34 49.36 -12.04
N PHE A 709 15.43 48.75 -12.79
CA PHE A 709 14.83 49.34 -13.98
C PHE A 709 13.96 50.57 -13.65
N VAL A 710 13.15 50.49 -12.59
CA VAL A 710 12.32 51.61 -12.12
C VAL A 710 13.17 52.78 -11.64
N ALA A 711 14.25 52.50 -10.88
CA ALA A 711 15.18 53.52 -10.41
C ALA A 711 15.95 54.19 -11.55
N PHE A 712 16.53 53.38 -12.46
CA PHE A 712 17.37 53.87 -13.55
C PHE A 712 16.60 54.79 -14.51
N ASN A 713 15.38 54.39 -14.88
CA ASN A 713 14.54 55.16 -15.81
C ASN A 713 13.72 56.27 -15.11
N LYS A 714 13.84 56.41 -13.79
CA LYS A 714 13.11 57.41 -12.96
C LYS A 714 11.59 57.43 -13.25
N LEU A 715 11.01 56.24 -13.45
CA LEU A 715 9.59 56.10 -13.77
C LEU A 715 8.74 56.57 -12.59
N LYS A 716 7.73 57.39 -12.87
CA LYS A 716 6.77 57.88 -11.86
C LYS A 716 5.44 57.16 -11.93
N ASP A 717 5.12 56.56 -13.07
CA ASP A 717 3.91 55.78 -13.34
C ASP A 717 4.06 54.30 -12.97
N ALA A 718 5.26 53.85 -12.61
CA ALA A 718 5.61 52.45 -12.42
C ALA A 718 6.29 52.19 -11.08
N GLY A 719 5.84 51.14 -10.39
CA GLY A 719 6.47 50.61 -9.18
C GLY A 719 7.14 49.25 -9.44
N ALA A 720 7.89 48.74 -8.47
CA ALA A 720 8.48 47.41 -8.52
C ALA A 720 8.12 46.58 -7.27
N VAL A 721 7.85 45.29 -7.43
CA VAL A 721 7.81 44.36 -6.28
C VAL A 721 9.19 43.73 -6.12
N ALA A 722 9.87 44.04 -5.02
CA ALA A 722 11.20 43.49 -4.73
C ALA A 722 11.47 43.43 -3.22
N SER A 723 12.70 43.05 -2.84
CA SER A 723 13.14 43.03 -1.45
C SER A 723 13.35 44.45 -0.91
N ALA A 724 13.25 44.62 0.42
CA ALA A 724 13.64 45.87 1.08
C ALA A 724 15.14 46.22 0.87
N ALA A 725 15.99 45.22 0.66
CA ALA A 725 17.40 45.43 0.33
C ALA A 725 17.57 46.14 -1.02
N ALA A 726 16.80 45.72 -2.05
CA ALA A 726 16.80 46.37 -3.36
C ALA A 726 16.39 47.85 -3.26
N ALA A 727 15.43 48.20 -2.39
CA ALA A 727 15.03 49.59 -2.16
C ALA A 727 16.19 50.46 -1.69
N ARG A 728 16.95 49.99 -0.70
CA ARG A 728 18.12 50.70 -0.15
C ARG A 728 19.25 50.83 -1.18
N ILE A 729 19.50 49.78 -1.96
CA ILE A 729 20.57 49.76 -2.97
C ILE A 729 20.28 50.73 -4.12
N TYR A 730 19.04 50.74 -4.61
CA TYR A 730 18.66 51.54 -5.78
C TYR A 730 18.05 52.91 -5.42
N GLY A 731 17.99 53.27 -4.13
CA GLY A 731 17.48 54.56 -3.68
C GLY A 731 15.97 54.76 -3.90
N LEU A 732 15.19 53.68 -3.80
CA LEU A 732 13.73 53.70 -3.94
C LEU A 732 13.04 53.84 -2.57
N ASN A 733 11.87 54.46 -2.54
CA ASN A 733 11.00 54.49 -1.37
C ASN A 733 10.14 53.22 -1.31
N VAL A 734 10.05 52.65 -0.12
CA VAL A 734 9.10 51.57 0.19
C VAL A 734 7.74 52.19 0.44
N LEU A 735 6.76 51.87 -0.41
CA LEU A 735 5.39 52.38 -0.29
C LEU A 735 4.51 51.47 0.57
N ALA A 736 4.75 50.16 0.50
CA ALA A 736 4.08 49.16 1.31
C ALA A 736 5.02 47.98 1.56
N GLU A 737 5.07 47.53 2.81
CA GLU A 737 5.82 46.34 3.24
C GLU A 737 4.88 45.13 3.35
N ASP A 738 5.44 43.93 3.25
CA ASP A 738 4.72 42.67 3.44
C ASP A 738 3.46 42.53 2.54
N ILE A 739 3.59 42.87 1.26
CA ILE A 739 2.47 42.87 0.30
C ILE A 739 2.11 41.49 -0.26
N GLN A 740 2.87 40.45 0.10
CA GLN A 740 2.57 39.07 -0.26
C GLN A 740 1.24 38.60 0.34
N ASP A 741 0.52 37.75 -0.39
CA ASP A 741 -0.79 37.23 0.00
C ASP A 741 -0.69 36.17 1.12
N ASP A 742 0.46 35.51 1.25
CA ASP A 742 0.77 34.52 2.29
C ASP A 742 2.00 34.96 3.10
N SER A 743 1.85 35.06 4.43
CA SER A 743 2.90 35.47 5.35
C SER A 743 3.97 34.41 5.60
N ASP A 744 3.67 33.13 5.31
CA ASP A 744 4.57 31.98 5.53
C ASP A 744 5.36 31.60 4.26
N ASN A 745 5.65 32.59 3.40
CA ASN A 745 6.47 32.41 2.20
C ASN A 745 7.96 32.26 2.57
N VAL A 746 8.51 31.06 2.39
CA VAL A 746 9.90 30.73 2.73
C VAL A 746 10.57 30.04 1.55
N THR A 747 11.76 30.50 1.20
CA THR A 747 12.63 29.83 0.22
C THR A 747 13.78 29.14 0.92
N ARG A 748 13.96 27.86 0.60
CA ARG A 748 15.09 27.04 1.03
C ARG A 748 16.21 27.15 -0.01
N PHE A 749 17.38 27.54 0.45
CA PHE A 749 18.62 27.64 -0.31
C PHE A 749 19.60 26.56 0.13
N LEU A 750 20.38 26.05 -0.81
CA LEU A 750 21.48 25.12 -0.56
C LEU A 750 22.81 25.87 -0.68
N MET A 751 23.70 25.61 0.26
CA MET A 751 25.09 26.05 0.24
C MET A 751 25.92 24.96 -0.43
N LEU A 752 26.65 25.28 -1.47
CA LEU A 752 27.45 24.34 -2.27
C LEU A 752 28.95 24.61 -2.12
N ALA A 753 29.74 23.54 -2.13
CA ALA A 753 31.19 23.57 -2.14
C ALA A 753 31.76 22.47 -3.05
N ARG A 754 33.05 22.58 -3.37
CA ARG A 754 33.80 21.56 -4.14
C ARG A 754 34.15 20.33 -3.31
N GLU A 755 34.31 20.47 -2.01
CA GLU A 755 34.72 19.40 -1.11
C GLU A 755 33.60 19.08 -0.10
N PRO A 756 33.36 17.79 0.20
CA PRO A 756 32.38 17.40 1.21
C PRO A 756 32.90 17.70 2.62
N ILE A 757 31.99 18.03 3.54
CA ILE A 757 32.31 18.14 4.97
C ILE A 757 32.32 16.73 5.57
N ILE A 758 33.32 16.40 6.42
CA ILE A 758 33.40 15.12 7.12
C ILE A 758 32.37 15.09 8.28
N PRO A 759 31.53 14.04 8.40
CA PRO A 759 30.49 13.97 9.44
C PRO A 759 31.07 13.60 10.80
N GLY A 760 30.76 14.39 11.83
CA GLY A 760 30.82 13.96 13.22
C GLY A 760 29.53 13.24 13.67
N SER A 761 29.52 12.70 14.89
CA SER A 761 28.33 12.08 15.52
C SER A 761 27.52 13.04 16.40
N ASP A 762 28.04 14.25 16.65
CA ASP A 762 27.65 15.03 17.83
C ASP A 762 26.49 16.02 17.58
N ARG A 763 25.93 16.03 16.37
CA ARG A 763 24.85 16.94 15.94
C ARG A 763 23.87 16.20 15.03
N PRO A 764 22.60 16.64 14.92
CA PRO A 764 21.68 16.08 13.93
C PRO A 764 22.22 16.36 12.52
N PHE A 765 22.15 15.39 11.61
CA PHE A 765 22.57 15.56 10.21
C PHE A 765 21.39 15.30 9.28
N LYS A 766 21.36 16.00 8.15
CA LYS A 766 20.44 15.72 7.06
C LYS A 766 21.24 15.22 5.87
N THR A 767 20.85 14.10 5.30
CA THR A 767 21.47 13.53 4.11
C THR A 767 20.50 13.59 2.96
N SER A 768 20.95 14.16 1.83
CA SER A 768 20.20 14.24 0.59
C SER A 768 20.76 13.23 -0.41
N ILE A 769 19.89 12.43 -1.00
CA ILE A 769 20.27 11.44 -2.02
C ILE A 769 19.37 11.53 -3.23
N VAL A 770 19.90 11.06 -4.36
CA VAL A 770 19.12 10.82 -5.56
C VAL A 770 19.30 9.39 -6.01
N PHE A 771 18.20 8.71 -6.27
CA PHE A 771 18.22 7.35 -6.79
C PHE A 771 17.23 7.16 -7.94
N SER A 772 17.55 6.24 -8.85
CA SER A 772 16.60 5.72 -9.82
C SER A 772 16.34 4.24 -9.57
N HIS A 773 15.16 3.77 -9.95
CA HIS A 773 14.75 2.38 -9.74
C HIS A 773 14.03 1.83 -10.96
N THR A 774 14.20 0.54 -11.23
CA THR A 774 13.52 -0.15 -12.33
C THR A 774 12.02 -0.21 -12.08
N GLU A 775 11.21 0.18 -13.06
CA GLU A 775 9.76 0.27 -12.93
C GLU A 775 9.10 -1.04 -12.47
N GLY A 776 8.10 -0.92 -11.58
CA GLY A 776 7.27 -2.03 -11.10
C GLY A 776 6.37 -1.61 -9.93
N PRO A 777 5.18 -2.24 -9.75
CA PRO A 777 4.30 -1.91 -8.63
C PRO A 777 5.00 -2.09 -7.28
N GLY A 778 4.96 -1.04 -6.45
CA GLY A 778 5.56 -1.05 -5.11
C GLY A 778 7.08 -0.80 -5.06
N ALA A 779 7.71 -0.43 -6.18
CA ALA A 779 9.11 0.00 -6.27
C ALA A 779 9.49 1.05 -5.21
N LEU A 780 8.76 2.16 -5.16
CA LEU A 780 9.03 3.23 -4.20
C LEU A 780 8.82 2.76 -2.75
N PHE A 781 7.81 1.93 -2.50
CA PHE A 781 7.59 1.35 -1.18
C PHE A 781 8.79 0.52 -0.71
N LYS A 782 9.39 -0.28 -1.60
CA LYS A 782 10.61 -1.04 -1.28
C LYS A 782 11.76 -0.11 -0.91
N ALA A 783 11.98 0.96 -1.69
CA ALA A 783 13.02 1.94 -1.40
C ALA A 783 12.82 2.64 -0.04
N LEU A 784 11.59 3.04 0.27
CA LEU A 784 11.27 3.71 1.54
C LEU A 784 11.28 2.77 2.75
N ALA A 785 10.95 1.49 2.56
CA ALA A 785 11.00 0.50 3.63
C ALA A 785 12.40 0.38 4.24
N VAL A 786 13.44 0.59 3.44
CA VAL A 786 14.83 0.54 3.91
C VAL A 786 15.12 1.56 5.02
N PHE A 787 14.57 2.77 4.90
CA PHE A 787 14.69 3.83 5.90
C PHE A 787 13.71 3.63 7.06
N ALA A 788 12.44 3.31 6.75
CA ALA A 788 11.39 3.15 7.74
C ALA A 788 11.67 2.02 8.75
N LEU A 789 12.22 0.89 8.27
CA LEU A 789 12.59 -0.25 9.14
C LEU A 789 13.76 0.04 10.07
N ARG A 790 14.51 1.13 9.83
CA ARG A 790 15.65 1.57 10.63
C ARG A 790 15.33 2.83 11.44
N HIS A 791 14.05 3.22 11.50
CA HIS A 791 13.59 4.43 12.19
C HIS A 791 14.27 5.72 11.71
N ILE A 792 14.69 5.76 10.45
CA ILE A 792 15.28 6.96 9.85
C ILE A 792 14.15 7.85 9.34
N ASN A 793 14.06 9.07 9.86
CA ASN A 793 13.03 10.03 9.49
C ASN A 793 13.31 10.63 8.10
N LEU A 794 12.28 10.74 7.28
CA LEU A 794 12.35 11.35 5.95
C LEU A 794 11.74 12.75 6.02
N THR A 795 12.46 13.76 5.54
CA THR A 795 12.02 15.16 5.56
C THR A 795 11.62 15.69 4.20
N LYS A 796 12.06 15.03 3.11
CA LYS A 796 11.64 15.33 1.74
C LYS A 796 11.61 14.05 0.91
N ILE A 797 10.59 13.95 0.04
CA ILE A 797 10.53 12.95 -1.02
C ILE A 797 9.88 13.56 -2.26
N GLU A 798 10.50 13.41 -3.41
CA GLU A 798 9.97 13.92 -4.68
C GLU A 798 10.34 13.01 -5.83
N SER A 799 9.38 12.72 -6.71
CA SER A 799 9.58 11.89 -7.90
C SER A 799 9.57 12.73 -9.18
N ARG A 800 10.43 12.38 -10.15
CA ARG A 800 10.51 13.06 -11.44
C ARG A 800 10.87 12.10 -12.57
N PRO A 801 10.21 12.16 -13.73
CA PRO A 801 10.60 11.35 -14.89
C PRO A 801 11.97 11.80 -15.45
N LEU A 802 12.84 10.83 -15.74
CA LEU A 802 14.14 11.00 -16.35
C LEU A 802 13.97 11.34 -17.84
N ARG A 803 14.48 12.50 -18.26
CA ARG A 803 14.51 12.90 -19.68
C ARG A 803 15.75 12.32 -20.36
N ASN A 804 15.72 11.04 -20.75
CA ASN A 804 16.76 10.49 -21.63
C ASN A 804 16.42 10.77 -23.10
N SER A 805 17.10 11.76 -23.67
CA SER A 805 17.36 11.84 -25.11
C SER A 805 18.78 11.36 -25.33
N ASN A 806 19.01 10.50 -26.32
CA ASN A 806 20.31 10.08 -26.88
C ASN A 806 20.82 8.66 -26.56
N ASN A 807 19.96 7.65 -26.50
CA ASN A 807 20.34 6.29 -26.92
C ASN A 807 19.08 5.57 -27.42
N GLY A 808 19.11 5.03 -28.64
CA GLY A 808 17.97 4.53 -29.43
C GLY A 808 17.18 3.33 -28.87
N SER A 809 17.19 3.10 -27.57
CA SER A 809 16.25 2.23 -26.86
C SER A 809 15.42 3.07 -25.89
N SER A 810 14.30 3.62 -26.39
CA SER A 810 13.36 4.40 -25.60
C SER A 810 12.71 3.54 -24.50
N LYS A 811 13.34 3.45 -23.31
CA LYS A 811 12.61 3.16 -22.08
C LYS A 811 11.88 4.43 -21.68
N CYS A 812 10.61 4.50 -22.07
CA CYS A 812 9.72 5.55 -21.59
C CYS A 812 9.52 5.36 -20.07
N PHE A 813 9.58 6.45 -19.29
CA PHE A 813 9.20 6.53 -17.86
C PHE A 813 10.16 6.05 -16.75
N ASP A 814 11.49 6.04 -16.93
CA ASP A 814 12.37 5.90 -15.75
C ASP A 814 12.19 7.09 -14.78
N TYR A 815 12.07 6.86 -13.47
CA TYR A 815 11.90 7.92 -12.46
C TYR A 815 13.16 8.13 -11.62
N LEU A 816 13.50 9.39 -11.38
CA LEU A 816 14.42 9.85 -10.33
C LEU A 816 13.63 10.20 -9.08
N PHE A 817 14.17 9.81 -7.93
CA PHE A 817 13.65 10.15 -6.62
C PHE A 817 14.67 10.98 -5.85
N TYR A 818 14.27 12.18 -5.44
CA TYR A 818 15.01 13.04 -4.52
C TYR A 818 14.53 12.76 -3.10
N LEU A 819 15.45 12.50 -2.18
CA LEU A 819 15.12 12.10 -0.81
C LEU A 819 16.04 12.82 0.18
N ASP A 820 15.44 13.48 1.18
CA ASP A 820 16.15 14.02 2.35
C ASP A 820 15.79 13.22 3.60
N PHE A 821 16.78 12.80 4.38
CA PHE A 821 16.57 12.05 5.61
C PHE A 821 17.48 12.50 6.76
N GLU A 822 17.00 12.35 7.99
CA GLU A 822 17.71 12.80 9.21
C GLU A 822 18.62 11.70 9.75
N ALA A 823 19.80 11.55 9.13
CA ALA A 823 20.88 10.74 9.67
C ALA A 823 22.24 11.16 9.08
N SER A 824 23.31 10.87 9.82
CA SER A 824 24.69 11.07 9.37
C SER A 824 25.16 9.90 8.51
N MET A 825 26.03 10.15 7.54
CA MET A 825 26.71 9.07 6.80
C MET A 825 27.69 8.27 7.65
N ALA A 826 28.07 8.77 8.83
CA ALA A 826 28.82 8.00 9.82
C ALA A 826 27.94 7.03 10.62
N ASP A 827 26.61 7.18 10.59
CA ASP A 827 25.69 6.30 11.31
C ASP A 827 25.62 4.92 10.61
N PRO A 828 25.94 3.81 11.31
CA PRO A 828 25.81 2.47 10.77
C PRO A 828 24.40 2.18 10.22
N ASN A 829 23.35 2.74 10.81
CA ASN A 829 21.97 2.56 10.33
C ASN A 829 21.77 3.22 8.95
N ALA A 830 22.27 4.43 8.76
CA ALA A 830 22.20 5.13 7.48
C ALA A 830 23.06 4.44 6.42
N GLN A 831 24.27 4.00 6.76
CA GLN A 831 25.14 3.25 5.84
C GLN A 831 24.50 1.93 5.41
N ASN A 832 23.89 1.20 6.35
CA ASN A 832 23.17 -0.03 6.06
C ASN A 832 21.91 0.23 5.23
N ALA A 833 21.24 1.37 5.43
CA ALA A 833 20.11 1.79 4.61
C ALA A 833 20.56 2.05 3.16
N LEU A 834 21.62 2.83 2.97
CA LEU A 834 22.12 3.15 1.63
C LEU A 834 22.71 1.93 0.91
N ARG A 835 23.43 1.06 1.63
CA ARG A 835 23.92 -0.20 1.07
C ARG A 835 22.76 -1.06 0.58
N HIS A 836 21.68 -1.14 1.35
CA HIS A 836 20.49 -1.91 0.98
C HIS A 836 19.72 -1.25 -0.18
N LEU A 837 19.64 0.08 -0.23
CA LEU A 837 19.06 0.80 -1.36
C LEU A 837 19.85 0.56 -2.65
N GLY A 838 21.19 0.56 -2.54
CA GLY A 838 22.13 0.29 -3.64
C GLY A 838 21.98 -1.09 -4.29
N VAL A 839 21.42 -2.09 -3.58
CA VAL A 839 21.18 -3.42 -4.14
C VAL A 839 20.11 -3.41 -5.22
N PHE A 840 19.12 -2.50 -5.14
CA PHE A 840 17.98 -2.49 -6.05
C PHE A 840 17.88 -1.22 -6.92
N SER A 841 18.63 -0.17 -6.62
CA SER A 841 18.66 1.03 -7.45
C SER A 841 19.53 0.83 -8.68
N SER A 842 19.02 1.20 -9.87
CA SER A 842 19.82 1.23 -11.11
C SER A 842 20.87 2.35 -11.08
N PHE A 843 20.63 3.38 -10.29
CA PHE A 843 21.53 4.49 -10.06
C PHE A 843 21.32 4.97 -8.62
N LEU A 844 22.40 5.11 -7.86
CA LEU A 844 22.39 5.75 -6.56
C LEU A 844 23.53 6.76 -6.56
N ASN A 845 23.19 8.04 -6.52
CA ASN A 845 24.17 9.09 -6.25
C ASN A 845 23.89 9.64 -4.86
N ALA A 846 24.78 9.33 -3.92
CA ALA A 846 24.79 9.97 -2.63
C ALA A 846 25.39 11.36 -2.81
N MET A 847 24.52 12.38 -3.00
CA MET A 847 24.95 13.77 -2.96
C MET A 847 25.23 14.15 -1.49
N THR A 848 26.30 13.64 -0.91
CA THR A 848 26.76 13.99 0.45
C THR A 848 27.18 15.49 0.50
N MET A 849 26.94 16.32 1.52
CA MET A 849 26.56 16.09 2.93
C MET A 849 26.08 17.40 3.61
N ILE A 850 24.83 17.53 4.11
CA ILE A 850 24.44 18.73 4.88
C ILE A 850 24.90 18.57 6.33
N ALA A 851 25.82 19.42 6.78
CA ALA A 851 26.01 19.70 8.20
C ALA A 851 24.85 20.58 8.69
N ILE A 852 24.11 20.14 9.72
CA ILE A 852 23.32 21.08 10.52
C ILE A 852 24.28 21.77 11.48
N VAL A 853 24.61 23.02 11.20
CA VAL A 853 25.06 23.94 12.24
C VAL A 853 23.88 24.81 12.61
N ALA A 854 23.57 24.75 13.91
CA ALA A 854 22.86 25.73 14.72
C ALA A 854 21.72 26.51 14.06
N ILE A 855 20.55 26.36 14.65
CA ILE A 855 19.61 27.46 14.81
C ILE A 855 20.40 28.71 15.27
N LEU A 856 20.82 29.55 14.34
CA LEU A 856 21.02 30.97 14.56
C LEU A 856 19.66 31.63 14.35
N THR A 857 18.68 31.28 15.18
CA THR A 857 17.64 32.25 15.53
C THR A 857 18.27 33.15 16.59
N SER A 858 18.96 34.19 16.14
CA SER A 858 19.32 35.34 16.99
C SER A 858 18.08 36.13 17.47
N LEU A 859 16.87 35.58 17.33
CA LEU A 859 15.60 36.23 17.69
C LEU A 859 14.81 35.51 18.81
N GLN A 860 15.38 34.49 19.47
CA GLN A 860 14.72 33.83 20.61
C GLN A 860 15.47 33.91 21.94
N ARG A 861 16.57 34.68 22.01
CA ARG A 861 17.25 34.95 23.29
C ARG A 861 16.72 36.18 24.05
N ASP A 862 15.97 37.07 23.42
CA ASP A 862 15.49 38.30 24.08
C ASP A 862 14.04 38.23 24.60
N MET A 863 13.29 37.16 24.33
CA MET A 863 11.89 37.03 24.78
C MET A 863 11.68 36.12 26.00
N ILE A 864 12.70 35.35 26.43
CA ILE A 864 12.61 34.46 27.61
C ILE A 864 13.14 35.16 28.88
N LEU A 865 13.66 36.39 28.77
CA LEU A 865 14.04 37.24 29.91
C LEU A 865 12.99 38.30 30.27
N PHE A 866 11.79 38.29 29.67
CA PHE A 866 10.75 39.29 29.92
C PHE A 866 9.41 38.75 30.42
N ILE A 867 9.27 37.44 30.64
CA ILE A 867 8.13 36.87 31.36
C ILE A 867 8.65 35.81 32.34
N SER A 868 9.33 36.31 33.37
CA SER A 868 9.28 35.77 34.74
C SER A 868 8.18 36.51 35.50
#